data_AF-I8T751-F1
#
_entry.id   AF-I8T751-F1
#
_cell.length_a   1.000
_cell.length_b   1.000
_cell.length_c   1.000
_cell.angle_alpha   90.00
_cell.angle_beta   90.00
_cell.angle_gamma   90.00
#
_symmetry.space_group_name_H-M   'P 1'
#
loop_
_entity.id
_entity.type
_entity.pdbx_description
1 polymer ?
#
loop_
_entity_poly.entity_id
_entity_poly.type
_entity_poly.pdbx_seq_one_letter_code
_entity_poly.pdbx_strand_id
1 'polypeptide(L)'
;MPKAWTTVASAAFGAALLSANAASIAAPVQASALLGGLSNAVNNTLGTVASNLNGSKQSTSTRDAVAKATGGAAQPAINKYTGAVIPNGSVLLLWTGDGCASPVCNPSTAQDFLAVVDAEPNSTTYGNVIWTAELPSLLLGSIGGGIPNALRTDSHNDPHHMLAYTSYISDGSDGLAAGRKYTFAGGVITKNVFRYDITSVRSIKKAELAVCGSQVKRSSLTDDFIVMPSQGGGHKILYTYMGNYAYAPGGTVTEIEPSRTAPTALGACLPAVPDVVALTTETIKQFGILGALPQSPDDGPLLGHAGITEYPGTVKADQPRNPTNYTSYPDQRASRQSNQGLFFLGNYDAGLESVPHGMALTYDGKYLATSDYAVPASIGAAAVNGALGALCGQDQQLGGIGPLGICGSSFGASVRVWETSGTYTKGKTKDSLKPANVYKNNPYLRSVSAVPDGPRIEPILIHEENEGLMAFGLPHQSHHCVGQKGWINNGDASYDAAVSPAGVAANAASNVNAQGCSEGSSNHVPHKGAFTASMCGGVLFYSPDITLRGDEYNVYGGKGPYWRPIYDVGPCTGVSYFSISDDDRFLILPISGIESPASIDPAGSVDFDRDYPREHSRRVLTVDVRPLLAKGKADTQATKIQCDFPAADASRTANTTLGLRAARLDKSGGVSGRFNVLKHNNEADDCPRIRGVIGQFETGPNGEGAITSLSSNVTQPGTGYARLAELVPELRNLNLGGIFLDATKTGGEPSGTGGAPGSGNLNSLQNMYTHGGPHFTNIDRVGYQKLPNGEGGYKDLRPSALGLPRNQVEGGAEVSGVDRYLFIQYFVELQHVPLPGTGSDGDRTVCIGKVDRTTGATVLDTSFTDELLGTPCLDFDSAARDAWYWPGERGAKGGAKPHAGIFERDGANLFGPGYFPAKPVNPDGDL
;
A
#
# COMPACT_ATOMS: atom_id res chain seq x y z
N MET A 1 1.43 74.87 3.23
CA MET A 1 1.00 75.75 4.35
C MET A 1 -0.52 75.76 4.38
N PRO A 2 -1.18 75.76 5.55
CA PRO A 2 -1.07 74.91 6.77
C PRO A 2 -2.43 74.15 7.00
N LYS A 3 -2.70 73.24 7.95
CA LYS A 3 -2.16 72.70 9.24
C LYS A 3 -2.94 71.37 9.50
N ALA A 4 -2.34 70.18 9.71
CA ALA A 4 -1.74 69.60 10.94
C ALA A 4 -2.81 68.94 11.88
N TRP A 5 -2.72 67.70 12.42
CA TRP A 5 -1.77 67.07 13.40
C TRP A 5 -2.09 65.53 13.52
N THR A 6 -1.17 64.58 13.34
CA THR A 6 -0.34 63.75 14.30
C THR A 6 -0.98 62.56 15.07
N THR A 7 -0.52 61.34 14.72
CA THR A 7 0.08 60.23 15.54
C THR A 7 -0.73 59.41 16.59
N VAL A 8 -0.29 58.14 16.77
CA VAL A 8 -0.46 57.15 17.89
C VAL A 8 -1.55 56.08 17.63
N ALA A 9 -1.42 54.76 17.86
CA ALA A 9 -0.35 53.78 18.11
C ALA A 9 -0.97 52.37 18.05
N SER A 10 -0.11 51.37 17.92
CA SER A 10 -0.34 49.93 18.02
C SER A 10 -1.12 49.52 19.27
N ALA A 11 -2.07 48.58 19.14
CA ALA A 11 -2.64 47.84 20.26
C ALA A 11 -2.72 46.35 19.93
N ALA A 12 -2.03 45.57 20.76
CA ALA A 12 -2.02 44.12 20.80
C ALA A 12 -3.38 43.55 21.22
N PHE A 13 -3.77 42.41 20.65
CA PHE A 13 -4.74 41.51 21.27
C PHE A 13 -4.00 40.26 21.73
N GLY A 14 -3.66 40.24 23.02
CA GLY A 14 -3.23 39.07 23.76
C GLY A 14 -4.33 38.60 24.71
N ALA A 15 -4.44 37.27 24.82
CA ALA A 15 -4.88 36.48 25.96
C ALA A 15 -6.20 36.86 26.69
N ALA A 16 -7.22 36.02 26.53
CA ALA A 16 -8.16 35.70 27.60
C ALA A 16 -8.86 34.37 27.29
N LEU A 17 -8.55 33.30 28.05
CA LEU A 17 -9.50 32.29 28.58
C LEU A 17 -8.73 31.11 29.18
N LEU A 18 -8.16 31.32 30.37
CA LEU A 18 -7.84 30.27 31.35
C LEU A 18 -7.97 30.89 32.73
N SER A 19 -9.10 30.64 33.42
CA SER A 19 -9.16 30.48 34.87
C SER A 19 -10.60 30.18 35.32
N ALA A 20 -10.87 28.93 35.68
CA ALA A 20 -11.85 28.64 36.73
C ALA A 20 -11.39 27.38 37.47
N ASN A 21 -11.02 27.59 38.73
CA ASN A 21 -10.50 26.61 39.66
C ASN A 21 -11.52 25.51 39.98
N ALA A 22 -10.97 24.37 40.38
CA ALA A 22 -11.64 23.30 41.08
C ALA A 22 -12.45 23.83 42.28
N ALA A 23 -13.74 23.49 42.32
CA ALA A 23 -14.53 23.46 43.54
C ALA A 23 -15.31 22.15 43.54
N SER A 24 -14.93 21.28 44.47
CA SER A 24 -15.62 20.05 44.84
C SER A 24 -17.05 20.36 45.31
N ILE A 25 -18.06 19.83 44.63
CA ILE A 25 -19.40 19.62 45.20
C ILE A 25 -19.87 18.24 44.76
N ALA A 26 -19.96 17.33 45.73
CA ALA A 26 -20.56 16.02 45.57
C ALA A 26 -22.09 16.15 45.49
N ALA A 27 -22.69 15.56 44.45
CA ALA A 27 -24.06 15.06 44.48
C ALA A 27 -24.23 14.01 43.35
N PRO A 28 -24.72 12.79 43.64
CA PRO A 28 -24.85 11.73 42.65
C PRO A 28 -26.16 11.89 41.86
N VAL A 29 -26.09 11.84 40.53
CA VAL A 29 -27.28 11.63 39.69
C VAL A 29 -27.21 10.20 39.17
N GLN A 30 -28.19 9.38 39.60
CA GLN A 30 -28.35 7.99 39.23
C GLN A 30 -28.68 7.86 37.73
N ALA A 31 -27.74 7.38 36.92
CA ALA A 31 -27.97 6.85 35.58
C ALA A 31 -28.09 5.32 35.64
N SER A 32 -29.14 4.82 36.31
CA SER A 32 -29.49 3.39 36.34
C SER A 32 -30.91 3.20 35.82
N ALA A 33 -31.15 3.49 34.54
CA ALA A 33 -32.43 3.18 33.89
C ALA A 33 -32.36 3.19 32.36
N LEU A 34 -31.31 2.63 31.73
CA LEU A 34 -31.36 2.38 30.26
C LEU A 34 -30.43 1.27 29.74
N LEU A 35 -29.88 0.43 30.63
CA LEU A 35 -29.02 -0.72 30.29
C LEU A 35 -29.62 -2.09 30.69
N GLY A 36 -30.86 -2.13 31.18
CA GLY A 36 -31.52 -3.36 31.66
C GLY A 36 -32.35 -4.12 30.63
N GLY A 37 -32.43 -3.66 29.37
CA GLY A 37 -33.38 -4.17 28.38
C GLY A 37 -32.81 -5.05 27.26
N LEU A 38 -31.50 -5.16 27.11
CA LEU A 38 -30.87 -5.84 25.95
C LEU A 38 -30.21 -7.19 26.28
N SER A 39 -30.19 -7.61 27.55
CA SER A 39 -29.60 -8.88 27.98
C SER A 39 -30.48 -10.12 27.77
N ASN A 40 -31.73 -9.96 27.31
CA ASN A 40 -32.69 -11.07 27.16
C ASN A 40 -33.05 -11.45 25.71
N ALA A 41 -32.43 -10.83 24.69
CA ALA A 41 -32.68 -11.18 23.27
C ALA A 41 -31.54 -11.99 22.61
N VAL A 42 -30.37 -12.13 23.26
CA VAL A 42 -29.17 -12.76 22.65
C VAL A 42 -29.03 -14.25 23.00
N ASN A 43 -29.86 -14.78 23.92
CA ASN A 43 -29.68 -16.14 24.45
C ASN A 43 -30.55 -17.24 23.82
N ASN A 44 -31.28 -16.96 22.73
CA ASN A 44 -32.23 -17.95 22.18
C ASN A 44 -32.01 -18.37 20.71
N THR A 45 -30.79 -18.19 20.19
CA THR A 45 -30.39 -18.71 18.86
C THR A 45 -29.07 -19.47 18.89
N LEU A 46 -28.68 -20.00 20.05
CA LEU A 46 -27.63 -21.01 20.19
C LEU A 46 -28.30 -22.39 20.28
N GLY A 47 -28.74 -22.89 19.13
CA GLY A 47 -29.41 -24.17 19.05
C GLY A 47 -29.28 -24.80 17.67
N THR A 48 -28.38 -25.77 17.56
CA THR A 48 -28.37 -26.85 16.55
C THR A 48 -27.64 -26.60 15.22
N VAL A 49 -26.31 -26.46 15.27
CA VAL A 49 -25.40 -27.12 14.30
C VAL A 49 -24.21 -27.72 15.06
N ALA A 50 -24.49 -28.69 15.93
CA ALA A 50 -23.50 -29.54 16.57
C ALA A 50 -23.44 -30.88 15.83
N SER A 51 -22.94 -30.87 14.60
CA SER A 51 -22.57 -32.09 13.86
C SER A 51 -21.56 -31.74 12.78
N ASN A 52 -20.30 -32.18 13.00
CA ASN A 52 -19.10 -32.14 12.13
C ASN A 52 -17.83 -31.55 12.79
N LEU A 53 -17.83 -31.27 14.09
CA LEU A 53 -16.63 -30.84 14.85
C LEU A 53 -15.62 -31.96 15.20
N ASN A 54 -15.85 -33.21 14.77
CA ASN A 54 -14.94 -34.32 15.08
C ASN A 54 -13.77 -34.48 14.10
N GLY A 55 -13.82 -33.87 12.91
CA GLY A 55 -12.71 -33.93 11.93
C GLY A 55 -11.56 -32.95 12.24
N SER A 56 -11.86 -31.79 12.82
CA SER A 56 -10.88 -30.71 13.05
C SER A 56 -9.97 -30.97 14.26
N LYS A 57 -10.46 -31.62 15.32
CA LYS A 57 -9.66 -31.92 16.53
C LYS A 57 -8.55 -32.96 16.30
N GLN A 58 -8.66 -33.81 15.28
CA GLN A 58 -7.67 -34.86 15.01
C GLN A 58 -6.46 -34.35 14.19
N SER A 59 -6.69 -33.36 13.33
CA SER A 59 -5.66 -32.69 12.50
C SER A 59 -4.79 -31.70 13.30
N THR A 60 -5.37 -31.03 14.31
CA THR A 60 -4.67 -30.01 15.11
C THR A 60 -3.67 -30.60 16.10
N SER A 61 -4.01 -31.71 16.76
CA SER A 61 -3.07 -32.40 17.67
C SER A 61 -1.86 -33.00 16.96
N THR A 62 -1.96 -33.28 15.65
CA THR A 62 -0.86 -33.84 14.87
C THR A 62 0.10 -32.77 14.37
N ARG A 63 -0.35 -31.61 13.90
CA ARG A 63 0.58 -30.55 13.41
C ARG A 63 1.48 -29.95 14.49
N ASP A 64 0.97 -29.69 15.70
CA ASP A 64 1.80 -29.16 16.81
C ASP A 64 2.68 -30.23 17.45
N ALA A 65 2.19 -31.47 17.53
CA ALA A 65 3.02 -32.60 17.92
C ALA A 65 4.16 -32.80 16.93
N VAL A 66 3.90 -32.59 15.63
CA VAL A 66 4.89 -32.67 14.57
C VAL A 66 5.85 -31.45 14.62
N ALA A 67 5.39 -30.22 14.85
CA ALA A 67 6.26 -29.04 15.03
C ALA A 67 7.18 -29.15 16.26
N LYS A 68 6.67 -29.73 17.36
CA LYS A 68 7.48 -30.10 18.53
C LYS A 68 8.43 -31.26 18.22
N ALA A 69 8.02 -32.21 17.38
CA ALA A 69 8.87 -33.32 16.94
C ALA A 69 9.96 -32.90 15.92
N THR A 70 9.75 -31.83 15.15
CA THR A 70 10.73 -31.26 14.21
C THR A 70 11.65 -30.22 14.83
N GLY A 71 11.65 -30.07 16.16
CA GLY A 71 12.57 -29.16 16.85
C GLY A 71 12.21 -27.68 16.74
N GLY A 72 10.93 -27.34 16.53
CA GLY A 72 10.47 -25.95 16.45
C GLY A 72 10.66 -25.31 15.07
N ALA A 73 10.38 -26.08 14.01
CA ALA A 73 10.38 -25.65 12.62
C ALA A 73 9.13 -26.20 11.90
N ALA A 74 8.66 -25.48 10.89
CA ALA A 74 7.61 -25.93 9.99
C ALA A 74 8.04 -27.14 9.17
N GLN A 75 7.05 -27.86 8.62
CA GLN A 75 7.31 -29.00 7.76
C GLN A 75 8.06 -28.59 6.49
N PRO A 76 8.94 -29.47 5.97
CA PRO A 76 9.53 -29.26 4.65
C PRO A 76 8.43 -29.23 3.58
N ALA A 77 8.65 -28.47 2.51
CA ALA A 77 7.82 -28.58 1.32
C ALA A 77 7.98 -29.98 0.72
N ILE A 78 6.87 -30.68 0.51
CA ILE A 78 6.85 -32.02 -0.10
C ILE A 78 6.26 -31.90 -1.49
N ASN A 79 6.97 -32.40 -2.49
CA ASN A 79 6.51 -32.38 -3.86
C ASN A 79 5.29 -33.28 -4.04
N LYS A 80 4.18 -32.70 -4.52
CA LYS A 80 2.90 -33.38 -4.70
C LYS A 80 2.89 -34.45 -5.80
N TYR A 81 3.91 -34.48 -6.67
CA TYR A 81 4.03 -35.45 -7.76
C TYR A 81 5.04 -36.57 -7.46
N THR A 82 6.12 -36.26 -6.73
CA THR A 82 7.20 -37.22 -6.47
C THR A 82 7.26 -37.71 -5.02
N GLY A 83 6.60 -37.02 -4.09
CA GLY A 83 6.71 -37.27 -2.65
C GLY A 83 8.07 -36.89 -2.04
N ALA A 84 8.98 -36.33 -2.83
CA ALA A 84 10.29 -35.89 -2.35
C ALA A 84 10.22 -34.53 -1.64
N VAL A 85 11.14 -34.27 -0.72
CA VAL A 85 11.35 -32.93 -0.16
C VAL A 85 11.80 -31.98 -1.28
N ILE A 86 11.26 -30.77 -1.30
CA ILE A 86 11.70 -29.64 -2.13
C ILE A 86 12.65 -28.79 -1.28
N PRO A 87 13.98 -28.87 -1.49
CA PRO A 87 14.94 -28.10 -0.69
C PRO A 87 14.71 -26.59 -0.81
N ASN A 88 14.51 -25.86 0.29
CA ASN A 88 14.29 -24.41 0.24
C ASN A 88 13.06 -24.01 -0.60
N GLY A 89 11.99 -24.81 -0.57
CA GLY A 89 10.72 -24.46 -1.24
C GLY A 89 10.20 -23.09 -0.78
N SER A 90 9.78 -22.27 -1.75
CA SER A 90 9.39 -20.88 -1.54
C SER A 90 8.22 -20.71 -0.56
N VAL A 91 8.21 -19.62 0.20
CA VAL A 91 7.16 -19.23 1.14
C VAL A 91 6.71 -17.79 0.88
N LEU A 92 5.54 -17.42 1.38
CA LEU A 92 5.16 -16.03 1.60
C LEU A 92 5.35 -15.71 3.09
N LEU A 93 6.04 -14.62 3.37
CA LEU A 93 6.07 -14.02 4.71
C LEU A 93 5.03 -12.90 4.74
N LEU A 94 4.06 -12.99 5.65
CA LEU A 94 2.95 -12.03 5.75
C LEU A 94 2.96 -11.31 7.10
N TRP A 95 2.88 -9.98 7.09
CA TRP A 95 2.78 -9.15 8.30
C TRP A 95 1.31 -9.09 8.66
N THR A 96 1.00 -9.54 9.87
CA THR A 96 -0.37 -9.84 10.23
C THR A 96 -0.70 -9.23 11.57
N GLY A 97 -1.63 -8.26 11.54
CA GLY A 97 -2.26 -7.72 12.74
C GLY A 97 -3.24 -8.74 13.34
N ASP A 98 -3.50 -8.63 14.63
CA ASP A 98 -4.53 -9.47 15.26
C ASP A 98 -5.94 -9.10 14.78
N GLY A 99 -6.82 -10.10 14.64
CA GLY A 99 -8.21 -9.92 14.18
C GLY A 99 -9.11 -9.19 15.17
N CYS A 100 -8.62 -8.94 16.39
CA CYS A 100 -9.34 -8.24 17.45
C CYS A 100 -9.60 -6.76 17.11
N ALA A 101 -10.70 -6.51 16.39
CA ALA A 101 -11.15 -5.18 16.00
C ALA A 101 -12.20 -4.56 16.93
N SER A 102 -12.82 -5.38 17.79
CA SER A 102 -13.97 -4.95 18.61
C SER A 102 -13.57 -4.41 19.98
N PRO A 103 -14.24 -3.37 20.53
CA PRO A 103 -14.02 -2.90 21.90
C PRO A 103 -14.34 -3.94 23.00
N VAL A 104 -14.94 -5.09 22.67
CA VAL A 104 -15.12 -6.24 23.59
C VAL A 104 -14.02 -7.31 23.47
N CYS A 105 -13.04 -7.13 22.58
CA CYS A 105 -11.89 -8.02 22.53
C CYS A 105 -11.01 -7.86 23.77
N ASN A 106 -10.30 -8.92 24.14
CA ASN A 106 -9.34 -8.86 25.23
C ASN A 106 -7.95 -8.49 24.67
N PRO A 107 -7.47 -7.24 24.84
CA PRO A 107 -6.16 -6.84 24.34
C PRO A 107 -4.99 -7.59 25.00
N SER A 108 -5.23 -8.30 26.11
CA SER A 108 -4.21 -9.17 26.73
C SER A 108 -4.00 -10.51 26.00
N THR A 109 -4.87 -10.86 25.05
CA THR A 109 -4.72 -12.05 24.18
C THR A 109 -4.44 -11.69 22.71
N ALA A 110 -4.60 -10.41 22.34
CA ALA A 110 -4.34 -9.91 21.01
C ALA A 110 -2.84 -9.73 20.76
N GLN A 111 -2.32 -10.38 19.73
CA GLN A 111 -0.90 -10.33 19.40
C GLN A 111 -0.69 -10.33 17.89
N ASP A 112 0.07 -9.37 17.39
CA ASP A 112 0.47 -9.32 15.98
C ASP A 112 1.64 -10.29 15.75
N PHE A 113 1.81 -10.75 14.52
CA PHE A 113 2.73 -11.83 14.20
C PHE A 113 3.15 -11.84 12.73
N LEU A 114 4.19 -12.61 12.44
CA LEU A 114 4.58 -12.96 11.09
C LEU A 114 4.02 -14.35 10.74
N ALA A 115 3.18 -14.44 9.72
CA ALA A 115 2.74 -15.72 9.17
C ALA A 115 3.68 -16.19 8.06
N VAL A 116 3.96 -17.50 8.02
CA VAL A 116 4.68 -18.16 6.93
C VAL A 116 3.70 -19.06 6.20
N VAL A 117 3.47 -18.76 4.93
CA VAL A 117 2.57 -19.51 4.06
C VAL A 117 3.40 -20.24 3.02
N ASP A 118 3.08 -21.50 2.76
CA ASP A 118 3.77 -22.26 1.73
C ASP A 118 3.39 -21.76 0.33
N ALA A 119 4.37 -21.25 -0.42
CA ALA A 119 4.17 -20.59 -1.70
C ALA A 119 4.83 -21.35 -2.86
N GLU A 120 5.33 -22.56 -2.59
CA GLU A 120 5.89 -23.46 -3.59
C GLU A 120 4.76 -24.18 -4.35
N PRO A 121 4.52 -23.90 -5.65
CA PRO A 121 3.39 -24.45 -6.41
C PRO A 121 3.34 -25.97 -6.46
N ASN A 122 4.51 -26.60 -6.38
CA ASN A 122 4.65 -28.05 -6.42
C ASN A 122 4.46 -28.71 -5.05
N SER A 123 4.30 -27.92 -3.98
CA SER A 123 4.15 -28.45 -2.64
C SER A 123 2.76 -29.03 -2.40
N THR A 124 2.67 -30.09 -1.58
CA THR A 124 1.40 -30.64 -1.09
C THR A 124 0.63 -29.68 -0.18
N THR A 125 1.30 -28.64 0.32
CA THR A 125 0.75 -27.65 1.25
C THR A 125 0.68 -26.24 0.66
N TYR A 126 0.78 -26.09 -0.67
CA TYR A 126 0.67 -24.80 -1.35
C TYR A 126 -0.63 -24.07 -0.97
N GLY A 127 -0.52 -22.86 -0.40
CA GLY A 127 -1.64 -22.09 0.15
C GLY A 127 -1.82 -22.20 1.66
N ASN A 128 -1.18 -23.16 2.33
CA ASN A 128 -1.36 -23.36 3.77
C ASN A 128 -0.46 -22.42 4.58
N VAL A 129 -0.98 -21.90 5.70
CA VAL A 129 -0.11 -21.38 6.77
C VAL A 129 0.62 -22.55 7.43
N ILE A 130 1.95 -22.50 7.41
CA ILE A 130 2.83 -23.58 7.91
C ILE A 130 3.59 -23.19 9.18
N TRP A 131 3.69 -21.90 9.48
CA TRP A 131 4.36 -21.38 10.67
C TRP A 131 3.83 -20.00 11.05
N THR A 132 3.99 -19.64 12.32
CA THR A 132 3.85 -18.26 12.80
C THR A 132 4.99 -17.91 13.75
N ALA A 133 5.49 -16.68 13.66
CA ALA A 133 6.50 -16.13 14.55
C ALA A 133 5.94 -14.91 15.30
N GLU A 134 6.09 -14.90 16.62
CA GLU A 134 5.54 -13.87 17.49
C GLU A 134 6.43 -12.62 17.61
N LEU A 135 5.86 -11.58 18.20
CA LEU A 135 6.55 -10.35 18.61
C LEU A 135 6.95 -10.35 20.09
N PRO A 136 7.97 -9.56 20.47
CA PRO A 136 8.30 -9.34 21.87
C PRO A 136 7.24 -8.48 22.55
N SER A 137 6.85 -8.86 23.78
CA SER A 137 5.88 -8.13 24.61
C SER A 137 6.58 -7.37 25.75
N LEU A 138 6.70 -6.06 25.61
CA LEU A 138 7.28 -5.15 26.62
C LEU A 138 6.25 -4.09 27.01
N LEU A 139 6.24 -3.67 28.28
CA LEU A 139 5.37 -2.61 28.77
C LEU A 139 5.90 -1.23 28.37
N LEU A 140 5.01 -0.22 28.28
CA LEU A 140 5.36 1.17 27.96
C LEU A 140 6.21 1.33 26.68
N GLY A 141 6.12 0.38 25.75
CA GLY A 141 6.88 0.42 24.51
C GLY A 141 6.15 1.11 23.37
N SER A 142 4.83 1.25 23.50
CA SER A 142 3.95 1.88 22.52
C SER A 142 3.39 3.19 23.08
N ILE A 143 3.29 4.22 22.23
CA ILE A 143 2.57 5.45 22.56
C ILE A 143 1.22 5.37 21.85
N GLY A 144 0.26 4.60 22.39
CA GLY A 144 -1.11 4.57 21.88
C GLY A 144 -1.86 5.82 22.35
N GLY A 145 -2.54 6.52 21.44
CA GLY A 145 -3.28 7.77 21.65
C GLY A 145 -4.40 7.73 22.71
N GLY A 146 -4.05 7.49 23.98
CA GLY A 146 -4.98 7.52 25.12
C GLY A 146 -5.71 6.22 25.44
N ILE A 147 -5.33 5.07 24.87
CA ILE A 147 -6.01 3.78 25.10
C ILE A 147 -5.38 3.04 26.30
N PRO A 148 -6.13 2.79 27.40
CA PRO A 148 -5.66 1.95 28.51
C PRO A 148 -5.38 0.53 28.02
N ASN A 149 -4.21 -0.04 28.34
CA ASN A 149 -3.66 -1.33 27.88
C ASN A 149 -3.00 -1.37 26.48
N ALA A 150 -3.01 -0.29 25.68
CA ALA A 150 -2.25 -0.18 24.42
C ALA A 150 -0.75 0.10 24.61
N LEU A 151 -0.18 -0.36 25.73
CA LEU A 151 1.19 -0.08 26.16
C LEU A 151 2.17 -1.22 25.83
N ARG A 152 1.66 -2.34 25.29
CA ARG A 152 2.48 -3.49 24.92
C ARG A 152 3.01 -3.36 23.50
N THR A 153 4.21 -3.86 23.28
CA THR A 153 4.88 -3.80 21.97
C THR A 153 4.37 -4.83 20.98
N ASP A 154 3.70 -5.89 21.42
CA ASP A 154 3.25 -7.00 20.55
C ASP A 154 1.80 -6.89 20.08
N SER A 155 1.13 -5.78 20.38
CA SER A 155 -0.26 -5.51 19.96
C SER A 155 -0.36 -4.13 19.31
N HIS A 156 -1.38 -3.92 18.46
CA HIS A 156 -1.65 -2.67 17.74
C HIS A 156 -0.55 -2.25 16.75
N ASN A 157 0.24 -3.20 16.27
CA ASN A 157 1.21 -3.02 15.20
C ASN A 157 0.56 -3.30 13.84
N ASP A 158 -0.68 -2.81 13.63
CA ASP A 158 -1.39 -2.99 12.36
C ASP A 158 -0.47 -2.59 11.20
N PRO A 159 -0.38 -3.41 10.14
CA PRO A 159 0.44 -3.07 8.96
C PRO A 159 -0.15 -1.85 8.24
N HIS A 160 0.61 -1.14 7.40
CA HIS A 160 0.09 0.00 6.62
C HIS A 160 0.60 0.11 5.17
N HIS A 161 0.81 -1.01 4.46
CA HIS A 161 1.58 -1.11 3.18
C HIS A 161 3.08 -1.11 3.45
N MET A 162 3.78 -1.98 2.75
CA MET A 162 5.17 -2.24 3.03
C MET A 162 5.92 -2.54 1.74
N LEU A 163 6.80 -1.61 1.36
CA LEU A 163 8.13 -2.00 0.92
C LEU A 163 8.95 -2.66 2.05
N ALA A 164 8.42 -2.67 3.29
CA ALA A 164 9.07 -3.09 4.53
C ALA A 164 9.69 -4.48 4.56
N TYR A 165 9.31 -5.33 3.63
CA TYR A 165 9.93 -6.62 3.47
C TYR A 165 11.15 -6.54 2.56
N THR A 166 12.07 -5.68 2.99
CA THR A 166 13.44 -5.75 2.55
C THR A 166 14.15 -6.75 3.43
N SER A 167 14.44 -7.90 2.81
CA SER A 167 15.40 -8.80 3.37
C SER A 167 16.77 -8.51 2.79
N TYR A 168 17.81 -8.98 3.48
CA TYR A 168 19.15 -9.08 2.94
C TYR A 168 19.97 -10.07 3.78
N ILE A 169 21.04 -10.61 3.19
CA ILE A 169 22.00 -11.46 3.89
C ILE A 169 23.12 -10.55 4.41
N SER A 170 23.30 -10.51 5.72
CA SER A 170 24.35 -9.72 6.35
C SER A 170 25.74 -10.29 6.02
N ASP A 171 26.69 -9.42 5.74
CA ASP A 171 28.12 -9.76 5.63
C ASP A 171 28.86 -9.62 6.98
N GLY A 172 28.15 -9.22 8.04
CA GLY A 172 28.64 -8.99 9.40
C GLY A 172 29.21 -7.59 9.66
N SER A 173 29.41 -6.78 8.63
CA SER A 173 29.98 -5.43 8.78
C SER A 173 28.95 -4.40 9.28
N ASP A 174 27.67 -4.69 9.14
CA ASP A 174 26.52 -3.97 9.73
C ASP A 174 26.29 -4.27 11.23
N GLY A 175 27.08 -5.17 11.81
CA GLY A 175 26.96 -5.59 13.21
C GLY A 175 25.98 -6.73 13.49
N LEU A 176 25.32 -7.27 12.48
CA LEU A 176 24.62 -8.54 12.55
C LEU A 176 25.59 -9.71 12.31
N ALA A 177 25.10 -10.94 12.39
CA ALA A 177 25.92 -12.11 12.14
C ALA A 177 26.05 -12.39 10.64
N ALA A 178 27.29 -12.50 10.16
CA ALA A 178 27.58 -12.80 8.76
C ALA A 178 26.90 -14.10 8.28
N GLY A 179 26.34 -14.07 7.07
CA GLY A 179 25.62 -15.18 6.45
C GLY A 179 24.18 -15.37 6.95
N ARG A 180 23.73 -14.59 7.94
CA ARG A 180 22.32 -14.62 8.39
C ARG A 180 21.48 -13.64 7.59
N LYS A 181 20.24 -14.03 7.32
CA LYS A 181 19.27 -13.25 6.57
C LYS A 181 18.28 -12.59 7.51
N TYR A 182 18.03 -11.29 7.32
CA TYR A 182 17.14 -10.52 8.20
C TYR A 182 16.07 -9.81 7.40
N THR A 183 14.91 -9.58 8.00
CA THR A 183 13.84 -8.69 7.49
C THR A 183 13.31 -7.82 8.62
N PHE A 184 12.72 -6.69 8.27
CA PHE A 184 12.16 -5.73 9.23
C PHE A 184 10.65 -5.60 9.06
N ALA A 185 9.96 -5.19 10.13
CA ALA A 185 8.53 -4.91 10.12
C ALA A 185 8.23 -3.74 11.06
N GLY A 186 7.23 -2.93 10.69
CA GLY A 186 6.79 -1.76 11.45
C GLY A 186 5.34 -1.88 11.90
N GLY A 187 5.03 -1.36 13.09
CA GLY A 187 3.65 -1.14 13.52
C GLY A 187 3.24 0.29 13.23
N VAL A 188 2.20 0.50 12.43
CA VAL A 188 1.81 1.86 12.04
C VAL A 188 1.45 2.67 13.29
N ILE A 189 0.50 2.21 14.11
CA ILE A 189 0.04 2.99 15.26
C ILE A 189 1.07 3.02 16.40
N THR A 190 1.72 1.89 16.66
CA THR A 190 2.64 1.77 17.80
C THR A 190 3.99 2.41 17.57
N LYS A 191 4.36 2.67 16.30
CA LYS A 191 5.68 3.12 15.85
C LYS A 191 6.82 2.12 16.07
N ASN A 192 6.51 0.90 16.50
CA ASN A 192 7.53 -0.10 16.80
C ASN A 192 8.17 -0.60 15.51
N VAL A 193 9.46 -0.93 15.58
CA VAL A 193 10.19 -1.60 14.51
C VAL A 193 10.74 -2.91 15.03
N PHE A 194 10.48 -3.99 14.32
CA PHE A 194 10.89 -5.35 14.63
C PHE A 194 11.89 -5.87 13.60
N ARG A 195 12.78 -6.75 14.04
CA ARG A 195 13.73 -7.48 13.19
C ARG A 195 13.51 -8.98 13.34
N TYR A 196 13.27 -9.67 12.24
CA TYR A 196 13.22 -11.12 12.19
C TYR A 196 14.50 -11.66 11.55
N ASP A 197 15.03 -12.75 12.12
CA ASP A 197 16.00 -13.60 11.44
C ASP A 197 15.24 -14.64 10.61
N ILE A 198 15.40 -14.53 9.30
CA ILE A 198 14.75 -15.38 8.29
C ILE A 198 15.78 -16.22 7.51
N THR A 199 16.95 -16.47 8.10
CA THR A 199 17.98 -17.37 7.52
C THR A 199 17.39 -18.71 7.13
N SER A 200 16.49 -19.22 7.98
CA SER A 200 15.61 -20.34 7.67
C SER A 200 14.16 -19.87 7.77
N VAL A 201 13.52 -19.71 6.62
CA VAL A 201 12.17 -19.13 6.49
C VAL A 201 11.10 -20.05 7.11
N ARG A 202 11.42 -21.33 7.29
CA ARG A 202 10.55 -22.33 7.93
C ARG A 202 10.81 -22.49 9.43
N SER A 203 11.80 -21.81 10.00
CA SER A 203 12.11 -21.88 11.44
C SER A 203 12.33 -20.51 12.05
N ILE A 204 11.62 -19.50 11.55
CA ILE A 204 11.68 -18.12 12.04
C ILE A 204 11.29 -18.11 13.52
N LYS A 205 12.10 -17.42 14.31
CA LYS A 205 11.87 -17.26 15.75
C LYS A 205 11.22 -15.91 16.05
N LYS A 206 10.82 -15.72 17.30
CA LYS A 206 10.34 -14.44 17.83
C LYS A 206 11.23 -13.28 17.38
N ALA A 207 10.61 -12.18 16.96
CA ALA A 207 11.34 -11.00 16.54
C ALA A 207 12.14 -10.36 17.67
N GLU A 208 13.16 -9.60 17.30
CA GLU A 208 13.79 -8.62 18.16
C GLU A 208 13.16 -7.23 17.98
N LEU A 209 13.08 -6.45 19.05
CA LEU A 209 12.62 -5.06 18.97
C LEU A 209 13.79 -4.15 18.63
N ALA A 210 13.80 -3.62 17.41
CA ALA A 210 14.84 -2.71 16.92
C ALA A 210 14.58 -1.27 17.37
N VAL A 211 13.32 -0.81 17.37
CA VAL A 211 12.91 0.53 17.83
C VAL A 211 11.59 0.41 18.60
N CYS A 212 11.55 0.99 19.81
CA CYS A 212 10.28 1.19 20.51
C CYS A 212 9.62 2.50 20.08
N GLY A 213 8.30 2.56 20.05
CA GLY A 213 7.60 3.79 19.71
C GLY A 213 7.84 4.95 20.67
N SER A 214 8.21 4.67 21.92
CA SER A 214 8.59 5.70 22.91
C SER A 214 9.99 6.32 22.70
N GLN A 215 10.76 5.86 21.71
CA GLN A 215 12.14 6.29 21.44
C GLN A 215 12.27 7.29 20.29
N VAL A 216 11.22 7.44 19.49
CA VAL A 216 11.13 8.37 18.36
C VAL A 216 10.60 9.72 18.85
N LYS A 217 11.17 10.83 18.38
CA LYS A 217 10.90 12.16 18.94
C LYS A 217 9.94 12.99 18.09
N ARG A 218 9.96 12.86 16.76
CA ARG A 218 9.22 13.77 15.87
C ARG A 218 8.02 13.12 15.22
N SER A 219 8.15 11.85 14.85
CA SER A 219 7.17 11.23 13.98
C SER A 219 6.57 9.93 14.54
N SER A 220 5.57 9.41 13.86
CA SER A 220 4.72 8.26 14.15
C SER A 220 4.25 7.64 12.84
N LEU A 221 3.65 6.45 12.89
CA LEU A 221 3.11 5.77 11.71
C LEU A 221 4.20 5.22 10.81
N THR A 222 4.83 4.15 11.31
CA THR A 222 5.82 3.40 10.55
C THR A 222 5.15 2.78 9.33
N ASP A 223 5.84 2.84 8.20
CA ASP A 223 5.24 2.46 6.94
C ASP A 223 6.28 1.70 6.07
N ASP A 224 6.96 2.35 5.13
CA ASP A 224 7.91 1.67 4.23
C ASP A 224 9.31 1.51 4.79
N PHE A 225 10.05 0.46 4.38
CA PHE A 225 11.47 0.27 4.70
C PHE A 225 12.31 -0.07 3.47
N ILE A 226 13.58 0.34 3.50
CA ILE A 226 14.60 0.05 2.51
C ILE A 226 15.92 -0.30 3.21
N VAL A 227 16.56 -1.39 2.76
CA VAL A 227 17.95 -1.69 3.06
C VAL A 227 18.82 -0.89 2.09
N MET A 228 19.69 -0.07 2.65
CA MET A 228 20.58 0.77 1.86
C MET A 228 21.74 -0.05 1.27
N PRO A 229 22.01 0.06 -0.04
CA PRO A 229 23.10 -0.66 -0.70
C PRO A 229 24.46 0.00 -0.43
N SER A 230 25.45 -0.78 0.02
CA SER A 230 26.81 -0.28 0.29
C SER A 230 27.83 -0.91 -0.64
N GLN A 231 28.78 -0.11 -1.15
CA GLN A 231 29.91 -0.64 -1.94
C GLN A 231 31.00 -1.31 -1.10
N GLY A 232 31.01 -1.10 0.22
CA GLY A 232 32.06 -1.60 1.13
C GLY A 232 31.55 -2.43 2.30
N GLY A 233 30.32 -2.94 2.22
CA GLY A 233 29.61 -3.56 3.35
C GLY A 233 28.97 -2.52 4.29
N GLY A 234 28.21 -2.96 5.28
CA GLY A 234 27.72 -2.11 6.38
C GLY A 234 26.39 -1.47 6.06
N HIS A 235 25.38 -2.27 5.76
CA HIS A 235 24.04 -1.81 5.41
C HIS A 235 23.38 -0.95 6.48
N LYS A 236 22.42 -0.11 6.06
CA LYS A 236 21.55 0.70 6.93
C LYS A 236 20.10 0.41 6.61
N ILE A 237 19.21 0.65 7.57
CA ILE A 237 17.77 0.57 7.34
C ILE A 237 17.22 1.99 7.35
N LEU A 238 16.61 2.39 6.23
CA LEU A 238 15.81 3.60 6.14
C LEU A 238 14.34 3.22 6.11
N TYR A 239 13.50 4.02 6.77
CA TYR A 239 12.06 3.81 6.78
C TYR A 239 11.29 5.11 6.99
N THR A 240 10.01 5.15 6.62
CA THR A 240 9.18 6.34 6.74
C THR A 240 8.40 6.37 8.05
N TYR A 241 8.21 7.58 8.57
CA TYR A 241 7.15 7.91 9.52
C TYR A 241 6.28 9.01 8.91
N MET A 242 5.00 8.72 8.71
CA MET A 242 4.10 9.58 7.93
C MET A 242 3.79 10.92 8.61
N GLY A 243 3.88 11.08 9.93
CA GLY A 243 3.56 12.36 10.58
C GLY A 243 3.86 12.38 12.06
N ASN A 244 3.45 13.39 12.83
CA ASN A 244 3.62 13.40 14.29
C ASN A 244 2.47 12.67 15.02
N TYR A 245 2.63 12.42 16.33
CA TYR A 245 1.73 11.75 17.28
C TYR A 245 0.25 12.19 17.24
N ALA A 246 -0.04 13.41 16.78
CA ALA A 246 -1.39 13.94 16.59
C ALA A 246 -1.83 13.99 15.11
N TYR A 247 -1.17 13.20 14.25
CA TYR A 247 -1.40 13.18 12.80
C TYR A 247 -1.08 14.50 12.09
N ALA A 248 -0.26 15.34 12.72
CA ALA A 248 0.12 16.67 12.25
C ALA A 248 1.31 16.63 11.25
N PRO A 249 1.59 17.74 10.53
CA PRO A 249 2.66 17.83 9.53
C PRO A 249 4.05 17.46 10.06
N GLY A 250 4.94 17.04 9.15
CA GLY A 250 6.36 16.87 9.46
C GLY A 250 6.77 15.43 9.69
N GLY A 251 6.31 14.53 8.83
CA GLY A 251 6.86 13.17 8.79
C GLY A 251 8.33 13.15 8.38
N THR A 252 8.96 11.99 8.58
CA THR A 252 10.42 11.83 8.48
C THR A 252 10.79 10.59 7.70
N VAL A 253 11.94 10.65 7.03
CA VAL A 253 12.70 9.45 6.68
C VAL A 253 13.62 9.17 7.87
N THR A 254 13.59 7.97 8.41
CA THR A 254 14.30 7.59 9.63
C THR A 254 15.35 6.54 9.34
N GLU A 255 16.55 6.73 9.87
CA GLU A 255 17.69 5.84 9.73
C GLU A 255 18.00 5.12 11.05
N ILE A 256 18.26 3.82 10.97
CA ILE A 256 18.80 3.02 12.08
C ILE A 256 19.91 2.06 11.58
N GLU A 257 20.78 1.66 12.51
CA GLU A 257 21.64 0.49 12.31
C GLU A 257 20.80 -0.79 12.25
N PRO A 258 21.09 -1.72 11.33
CA PRO A 258 20.36 -2.99 11.29
C PRO A 258 20.55 -3.81 12.57
N SER A 259 21.71 -3.71 13.21
CA SER A 259 22.02 -4.39 14.48
C SER A 259 21.45 -3.71 15.72
N ARG A 260 20.73 -2.58 15.58
CA ARG A 260 20.16 -1.88 16.73
C ARG A 260 19.22 -2.81 17.51
N THR A 261 19.32 -2.75 18.83
CA THR A 261 18.34 -3.33 19.76
C THR A 261 17.80 -2.20 20.62
N ALA A 262 16.49 -2.13 20.77
CA ALA A 262 15.87 -1.07 21.54
C ALA A 262 16.33 -1.15 23.01
N PRO A 263 16.84 -0.05 23.61
CA PRO A 263 17.22 -0.04 25.01
C PRO A 263 15.99 -0.21 25.92
N THR A 264 16.08 -1.13 26.87
CA THR A 264 14.99 -1.49 27.81
C THR A 264 15.50 -1.52 29.24
N ALA A 265 14.61 -1.28 30.20
CA ALA A 265 14.87 -1.42 31.62
C ALA A 265 13.60 -1.91 32.34
N LEU A 266 13.75 -2.87 33.27
CA LEU A 266 12.65 -3.38 34.10
C LEU A 266 11.42 -3.87 33.30
N GLY A 267 11.64 -4.47 32.12
CA GLY A 267 10.56 -4.96 31.26
C GLY A 267 9.80 -3.87 30.49
N ALA A 268 10.36 -2.64 30.43
CA ALA A 268 9.83 -1.52 29.68
C ALA A 268 10.87 -0.89 28.75
N CYS A 269 10.43 -0.26 27.68
CA CYS A 269 11.31 0.53 26.82
C CYS A 269 11.83 1.76 27.57
N LEU A 270 13.12 2.08 27.41
CA LEU A 270 13.66 3.35 27.87
C LEU A 270 13.21 4.45 26.91
N PRO A 271 12.35 5.38 27.34
CA PRO A 271 11.83 6.41 26.45
C PRO A 271 12.85 7.54 26.26
N ALA A 272 12.61 8.42 25.30
CA ALA A 272 13.27 9.72 25.26
C ALA A 272 12.64 10.64 26.35
N VAL A 273 13.26 10.80 27.53
CA VAL A 273 12.71 11.60 28.67
C VAL A 273 13.27 13.03 28.71
N PRO A 274 12.47 14.08 29.05
CA PRO A 274 11.09 14.37 28.68
C PRO A 274 11.04 15.69 27.82
N ASP A 275 10.00 16.02 27.05
CA ASP A 275 8.64 16.10 27.56
C ASP A 275 7.55 16.10 26.49
N VAL A 276 6.44 15.49 26.90
CA VAL A 276 5.09 15.60 26.34
C VAL A 276 4.54 17.03 26.52
N VAL A 277 5.25 17.91 27.21
CA VAL A 277 4.93 19.34 27.35
C VAL A 277 5.51 20.21 26.22
N ALA A 278 6.59 19.79 25.55
CA ALA A 278 6.99 20.42 24.27
C ALA A 278 6.00 20.04 23.13
N LEU A 279 5.26 18.95 23.34
CA LEU A 279 4.27 18.37 22.42
C LEU A 279 3.04 19.28 22.23
N THR A 280 2.67 20.12 23.20
CA THR A 280 1.64 21.16 22.99
C THR A 280 2.23 22.43 22.36
N THR A 281 3.47 22.79 22.64
CA THR A 281 4.09 24.00 22.07
C THR A 281 4.50 23.81 20.60
N GLU A 282 4.97 22.64 20.20
CA GLU A 282 5.21 22.30 18.79
C GLU A 282 3.90 22.13 18.02
N THR A 283 2.87 21.51 18.61
CA THR A 283 1.53 21.43 18.01
C THR A 283 0.89 22.82 17.87
N ILE A 284 1.03 23.71 18.87
CA ILE A 284 0.53 25.10 18.80
C ILE A 284 1.34 25.94 17.78
N LYS A 285 2.65 25.72 17.62
CA LYS A 285 3.44 26.32 16.53
C LYS A 285 3.00 25.78 15.16
N GLN A 286 2.65 24.50 15.05
CA GLN A 286 2.18 23.83 13.83
C GLN A 286 0.83 24.38 13.34
N PHE A 287 -0.11 24.67 14.25
CA PHE A 287 -1.40 25.29 13.89
C PHE A 287 -1.34 26.79 13.59
N GLY A 288 -0.20 27.46 13.80
CA GLY A 288 -0.08 28.92 13.65
C GLY A 288 1.02 29.44 12.74
N ILE A 289 2.13 28.71 12.55
CA ILE A 289 3.30 29.14 11.76
C ILE A 289 4.05 27.91 11.20
N LEU A 290 3.68 27.43 10.00
CA LEU A 290 4.35 26.32 9.27
C LEU A 290 5.88 26.56 9.06
N GLY A 291 6.34 27.81 9.12
CA GLY A 291 7.75 28.19 8.99
C GLY A 291 8.65 27.90 10.21
N ALA A 292 8.11 27.32 11.29
CA ALA A 292 8.84 27.12 12.56
C ALA A 292 9.29 25.67 12.84
N LEU A 293 8.97 24.70 11.98
CA LEU A 293 9.37 23.29 12.19
C LEU A 293 10.89 23.11 12.07
N PRO A 294 11.54 22.29 12.93
CA PRO A 294 12.96 21.99 12.81
C PRO A 294 13.26 21.23 11.49
N GLN A 295 14.04 21.85 10.60
CA GLN A 295 14.36 21.31 9.28
C GLN A 295 15.74 20.61 9.22
N SER A 296 16.41 20.48 10.37
CA SER A 296 17.64 19.69 10.53
C SER A 296 17.33 18.28 11.02
N PRO A 297 18.11 17.25 10.62
CA PRO A 297 17.96 15.90 11.17
C PRO A 297 18.10 15.87 12.69
N ASP A 298 17.32 15.02 13.36
CA ASP A 298 17.46 14.71 14.79
C ASP A 298 18.30 13.45 14.95
N ASP A 299 19.43 13.54 15.65
CA ASP A 299 20.32 12.43 15.99
C ASP A 299 20.70 12.48 17.48
N GLY A 300 19.76 12.96 18.32
CA GLY A 300 20.01 13.31 19.70
C GLY A 300 20.64 12.19 20.54
N PRO A 301 21.62 12.47 21.42
CA PRO A 301 22.33 11.47 22.22
C PRO A 301 21.51 10.93 23.40
N LEU A 302 20.20 11.23 23.47
CA LEU A 302 19.33 10.77 24.55
C LEU A 302 19.30 9.24 24.55
N LEU A 303 19.40 8.63 25.73
CA LEU A 303 19.61 7.19 25.88
C LEU A 303 18.62 6.34 25.06
N GLY A 304 17.33 6.70 25.05
CA GLY A 304 16.31 6.00 24.27
C GLY A 304 16.40 6.24 22.76
N HIS A 305 16.85 7.43 22.35
CA HIS A 305 16.90 7.89 20.95
C HIS A 305 18.26 7.60 20.27
N ALA A 306 19.29 7.25 21.04
CA ALA A 306 20.61 6.94 20.51
C ALA A 306 20.53 5.87 19.41
N GLY A 307 21.23 6.12 18.30
CA GLY A 307 21.23 5.26 17.13
C GLY A 307 19.96 5.34 16.27
N ILE A 308 19.17 6.41 16.39
CA ILE A 308 18.07 6.76 15.51
C ILE A 308 18.40 8.11 14.89
N THR A 309 18.11 8.30 13.59
CA THR A 309 18.17 9.63 12.98
C THR A 309 16.93 9.93 12.17
N GLU A 310 16.22 10.99 12.55
CA GLU A 310 14.97 11.43 11.92
C GLU A 310 15.25 12.60 10.96
N TYR A 311 15.21 12.36 9.64
CA TYR A 311 15.35 13.36 8.59
C TYR A 311 13.99 14.01 8.26
N PRO A 312 13.76 15.30 8.60
CA PRO A 312 12.49 15.95 8.34
C PRO A 312 12.27 16.17 6.84
N GLY A 313 11.11 15.81 6.31
CA GLY A 313 10.79 16.03 4.89
C GLY A 313 10.27 17.43 4.57
N THR A 314 9.85 18.23 5.56
CA THR A 314 9.32 19.59 5.35
C THR A 314 10.39 20.57 4.84
N VAL A 315 10.05 21.36 3.82
CA VAL A 315 10.90 22.43 3.30
C VAL A 315 10.09 23.49 2.54
N LYS A 316 10.55 24.74 2.51
CA LYS A 316 10.01 25.73 1.58
C LYS A 316 10.61 25.46 0.19
N ALA A 317 9.81 24.87 -0.70
CA ALA A 317 10.24 24.48 -2.04
C ALA A 317 9.79 25.46 -3.12
N ASP A 318 8.85 26.36 -2.80
CA ASP A 318 8.15 27.22 -3.76
C ASP A 318 7.51 26.39 -4.90
N GLN A 319 7.02 25.19 -4.56
CA GLN A 319 6.36 24.28 -5.49
C GLN A 319 4.85 24.47 -5.41
N PRO A 320 4.18 24.90 -6.48
CA PRO A 320 2.74 25.12 -6.44
C PRO A 320 2.02 23.82 -6.13
N ARG A 321 1.01 23.89 -5.26
CA ARG A 321 0.18 22.73 -4.92
C ARG A 321 -0.45 22.05 -6.14
N ASN A 322 -0.96 22.86 -7.09
CA ASN A 322 -1.46 22.40 -8.37
C ASN A 322 -0.61 22.99 -9.52
N PRO A 323 0.36 22.24 -10.06
CA PRO A 323 1.19 22.68 -11.20
C PRO A 323 0.41 22.62 -12.52
N THR A 324 -0.39 23.65 -12.79
CA THR A 324 -1.32 23.71 -13.94
C THR A 324 -0.65 23.63 -15.32
N ASN A 325 0.66 23.90 -15.41
CA ASN A 325 1.44 23.77 -16.65
C ASN A 325 1.77 22.31 -17.00
N TYR A 326 1.54 21.36 -16.09
CA TYR A 326 1.86 19.95 -16.30
C TYR A 326 0.72 19.15 -16.93
N THR A 327 -0.43 19.76 -17.23
CA THR A 327 -1.55 19.11 -17.92
C THR A 327 -2.18 20.07 -18.94
N SER A 328 -2.81 19.50 -19.97
CA SER A 328 -3.60 20.21 -20.99
C SER A 328 -4.96 20.65 -20.46
N TYR A 329 -5.45 20.03 -19.39
CA TYR A 329 -6.77 20.26 -18.81
C TYR A 329 -6.68 20.54 -17.29
N PRO A 330 -5.94 21.59 -16.87
CA PRO A 330 -5.74 21.85 -15.46
C PRO A 330 -7.03 22.35 -14.79
N ASP A 331 -7.22 21.98 -13.53
CA ASP A 331 -8.15 22.71 -12.68
C ASP A 331 -7.60 24.11 -12.35
N GLN A 332 -8.42 25.13 -12.59
CA GLN A 332 -8.08 26.53 -12.33
C GLN A 332 -8.90 27.15 -11.19
N ARG A 333 -9.75 26.37 -10.50
CA ARG A 333 -10.50 26.83 -9.33
C ARG A 333 -9.53 27.39 -8.29
N ALA A 334 -9.83 28.57 -7.74
CA ALA A 334 -8.98 29.24 -6.75
C ALA A 334 -8.74 28.39 -5.49
N SER A 335 -9.72 27.56 -5.13
CA SER A 335 -9.63 26.60 -4.03
C SER A 335 -8.51 25.56 -4.20
N ARG A 336 -8.01 25.33 -5.41
CA ARG A 336 -6.93 24.37 -5.69
C ARG A 336 -5.54 24.96 -5.59
N GLN A 337 -5.44 26.28 -5.49
CA GLN A 337 -4.14 26.97 -5.37
C GLN A 337 -3.54 26.80 -3.97
N SER A 338 -4.37 26.49 -2.97
CA SER A 338 -3.93 26.27 -1.59
C SER A 338 -4.65 25.10 -0.94
N ASN A 339 -4.01 24.49 0.04
CA ASN A 339 -4.58 23.39 0.82
C ASN A 339 -5.75 23.91 1.68
N GLN A 340 -6.84 23.14 1.71
CA GLN A 340 -8.10 23.43 2.40
C GLN A 340 -8.29 22.57 3.66
N GLY A 341 -7.35 21.67 3.97
CA GLY A 341 -7.36 20.80 5.13
C GLY A 341 -6.91 21.50 6.40
N LEU A 342 -7.43 21.05 7.54
CA LEU A 342 -7.22 21.68 8.85
C LEU A 342 -5.73 21.90 9.21
N PHE A 343 -4.85 20.99 8.83
CA PHE A 343 -3.43 21.01 9.20
C PHE A 343 -2.55 21.89 8.30
N PHE A 344 -2.99 22.14 7.08
CA PHE A 344 -2.25 22.85 6.04
C PHE A 344 -3.03 24.02 5.44
N LEU A 345 -4.10 24.45 6.12
CA LEU A 345 -5.06 25.42 5.60
C LEU A 345 -4.37 26.69 5.07
N GLY A 346 -4.67 27.05 3.83
CA GLY A 346 -4.13 28.23 3.16
C GLY A 346 -2.67 28.08 2.70
N ASN A 347 -2.07 26.90 2.78
CA ASN A 347 -0.73 26.64 2.27
C ASN A 347 -0.71 26.52 0.74
N TYR A 348 0.20 27.23 0.08
CA TYR A 348 0.36 27.21 -1.39
C TYR A 348 1.57 26.38 -1.84
N ASP A 349 2.47 26.01 -0.92
CA ASP A 349 3.73 25.33 -1.22
C ASP A 349 3.68 23.85 -0.80
N ALA A 350 3.64 22.95 -1.77
CA ALA A 350 3.59 21.51 -1.54
C ALA A 350 4.79 21.00 -0.71
N GLY A 351 5.93 21.71 -0.71
CA GLY A 351 7.10 21.37 0.10
C GLY A 351 6.83 21.39 1.61
N LEU A 352 5.82 22.14 2.05
CA LEU A 352 5.45 22.21 3.46
C LEU A 352 4.55 21.04 3.91
N GLU A 353 3.97 20.29 2.96
CA GLU A 353 3.00 19.21 3.19
C GLU A 353 3.67 17.83 3.31
N SER A 354 4.68 17.74 4.19
CA SER A 354 5.52 16.53 4.30
C SER A 354 4.89 15.46 5.16
N VAL A 355 4.56 14.34 4.52
CA VAL A 355 3.89 13.18 5.10
C VAL A 355 4.42 11.91 4.39
N PRO A 356 5.76 11.66 4.37
CA PRO A 356 6.36 10.68 3.48
C PRO A 356 5.75 9.29 3.64
N HIS A 357 5.32 8.73 2.51
CA HIS A 357 4.61 7.47 2.36
C HIS A 357 4.77 6.97 0.92
N GLY A 358 4.98 5.67 0.72
CA GLY A 358 5.51 5.16 -0.55
C GLY A 358 6.99 5.54 -0.67
N MET A 359 7.89 4.56 -0.73
CA MET A 359 9.34 4.81 -0.75
C MET A 359 10.10 3.88 -1.70
N ALA A 360 10.89 4.40 -2.63
CA ALA A 360 11.70 3.54 -3.50
C ALA A 360 13.10 4.11 -3.74
N LEU A 361 14.04 3.20 -4.07
CA LEU A 361 15.42 3.54 -4.39
C LEU A 361 15.67 3.32 -5.89
N THR A 362 16.33 4.26 -6.56
CA THR A 362 16.69 4.12 -7.99
C THR A 362 17.62 2.93 -8.19
N TYR A 363 17.56 2.23 -9.32
CA TYR A 363 18.32 0.98 -9.60
C TYR A 363 19.84 1.00 -9.28
N ASP A 364 20.47 2.18 -9.20
CA ASP A 364 21.89 2.37 -8.86
C ASP A 364 22.16 2.75 -7.41
N GLY A 365 21.11 2.92 -6.61
CA GLY A 365 21.15 3.19 -5.20
C GLY A 365 21.40 4.66 -4.87
N LYS A 366 21.46 5.54 -5.88
CA LYS A 366 21.90 6.93 -5.72
C LYS A 366 20.82 7.88 -5.19
N TYR A 367 19.55 7.56 -5.43
CA TYR A 367 18.44 8.41 -5.04
C TYR A 367 17.36 7.61 -4.36
N LEU A 368 16.92 8.12 -3.21
CA LEU A 368 15.75 7.66 -2.48
C LEU A 368 14.61 8.62 -2.78
N ALA A 369 13.46 8.12 -3.19
CA ALA A 369 12.27 8.93 -3.43
C ALA A 369 11.14 8.49 -2.51
N THR A 370 10.35 9.47 -2.06
CA THR A 370 9.16 9.25 -1.24
C THR A 370 7.99 10.05 -1.80
N SER A 371 6.82 9.45 -1.98
CA SER A 371 5.57 10.23 -2.10
C SER A 371 5.12 10.74 -0.74
N ASP A 372 4.18 11.68 -0.69
CA ASP A 372 3.55 12.11 0.55
C ASP A 372 2.11 11.59 0.60
N TYR A 373 1.73 11.07 1.76
CA TYR A 373 0.37 10.66 2.03
C TYR A 373 -0.52 11.84 2.48
N ALA A 374 -1.81 11.57 2.41
CA ALA A 374 -2.83 12.29 3.10
C ALA A 374 -2.65 12.24 4.62
N VAL A 375 -3.07 13.26 5.36
CA VAL A 375 -3.10 13.21 6.83
C VAL A 375 -3.82 11.93 7.31
N PRO A 376 -3.27 11.12 8.23
CA PRO A 376 -3.77 9.76 8.50
C PRO A 376 -5.20 9.63 9.05
N ALA A 377 -5.85 10.72 9.45
CA ALA A 377 -7.30 10.76 9.65
C ALA A 377 -8.09 10.44 8.35
N SER A 378 -7.48 10.56 7.17
CA SER A 378 -8.04 10.19 5.87
C SER A 378 -8.22 8.69 5.68
N ILE A 379 -7.37 7.86 6.32
CA ILE A 379 -7.49 6.39 6.32
C ILE A 379 -8.88 6.02 6.82
N GLY A 380 -9.33 6.75 7.83
CA GLY A 380 -10.66 6.63 8.39
C GLY A 380 -11.75 7.32 7.57
N ALA A 381 -11.49 8.53 7.07
CA ALA A 381 -12.48 9.33 6.34
C ALA A 381 -12.89 8.71 4.99
N ALA A 382 -11.98 8.08 4.26
CA ALA A 382 -12.30 7.39 3.01
C ALA A 382 -13.36 6.28 3.20
N ALA A 383 -13.43 5.70 4.41
CA ALA A 383 -14.44 4.71 4.81
C ALA A 383 -15.84 5.30 5.05
N VAL A 384 -15.99 6.63 5.08
CA VAL A 384 -17.21 7.35 5.49
C VAL A 384 -17.91 8.01 4.32
N ASN A 385 -17.56 7.72 3.07
CA ASN A 385 -18.01 8.53 1.94
C ASN A 385 -19.55 8.66 1.85
N GLY A 386 -20.32 7.66 2.29
CA GLY A 386 -21.78 7.79 2.44
C GLY A 386 -22.21 8.90 3.43
N ALA A 387 -21.60 8.98 4.61
CA ALA A 387 -21.89 10.02 5.59
C ALA A 387 -21.14 11.34 5.34
N LEU A 388 -19.97 11.33 4.70
CA LEU A 388 -19.26 12.53 4.24
C LEU A 388 -19.96 13.17 3.05
N GLY A 389 -20.56 12.41 2.13
CA GLY A 389 -21.45 12.95 1.10
C GLY A 389 -22.62 13.72 1.74
N ALA A 390 -23.20 13.17 2.81
CA ALA A 390 -24.27 13.84 3.57
C ALA A 390 -23.78 15.04 4.43
N LEU A 391 -22.59 14.97 5.03
CA LEU A 391 -22.03 16.01 5.90
C LEU A 391 -21.34 17.14 5.12
N CYS A 392 -20.52 16.79 4.12
CA CYS A 392 -19.78 17.71 3.27
C CYS A 392 -20.63 18.26 2.11
N GLY A 393 -21.58 17.49 1.59
CA GLY A 393 -22.47 17.91 0.50
C GLY A 393 -23.64 18.80 0.94
N GLN A 394 -24.12 18.67 2.19
CA GLN A 394 -25.24 19.48 2.69
C GLN A 394 -24.82 20.77 3.42
N ASP A 395 -23.59 20.86 3.93
CA ASP A 395 -23.17 21.98 4.80
C ASP A 395 -22.34 23.06 4.07
N GLN A 396 -22.83 23.49 2.91
CA GLN A 396 -22.38 24.71 2.22
C GLN A 396 -22.55 25.98 3.10
N GLN A 397 -23.29 25.90 4.22
CA GLN A 397 -23.55 27.03 5.13
C GLN A 397 -22.45 27.29 6.16
N LEU A 398 -21.55 26.33 6.45
CA LEU A 398 -20.42 26.50 7.37
C LEU A 398 -19.08 26.84 6.69
N GLY A 399 -19.09 27.19 5.40
CA GLY A 399 -17.88 27.63 4.69
C GLY A 399 -16.89 26.50 4.37
N GLY A 400 -17.37 25.26 4.17
CA GLY A 400 -16.55 24.13 3.70
C GLY A 400 -15.66 23.46 4.75
N ILE A 401 -15.65 23.97 5.99
CA ILE A 401 -14.95 23.34 7.10
C ILE A 401 -15.97 22.45 7.84
N GLY A 402 -16.17 21.23 7.34
CA GLY A 402 -16.87 20.20 8.12
C GLY A 402 -16.23 20.03 9.50
N PRO A 403 -16.90 19.39 10.49
CA PRO A 403 -16.54 19.46 11.91
C PRO A 403 -15.11 18.96 12.29
N LEU A 404 -14.32 18.48 11.33
CA LEU A 404 -12.92 18.07 11.47
C LEU A 404 -12.00 18.51 10.30
N GLY A 405 -12.47 19.36 9.38
CA GLY A 405 -11.72 19.75 8.17
C GLY A 405 -11.56 18.65 7.11
N ILE A 406 -12.23 17.50 7.29
CA ILE A 406 -12.18 16.31 6.42
C ILE A 406 -12.77 16.57 5.02
N CYS A 407 -13.63 17.58 4.88
CA CYS A 407 -14.27 17.94 3.61
C CYS A 407 -13.39 18.77 2.66
N GLY A 408 -12.20 19.20 3.10
CA GLY A 408 -11.27 20.01 2.32
C GLY A 408 -10.26 19.18 1.51
N SER A 409 -9.70 19.78 0.46
CA SER A 409 -8.43 19.37 -0.15
C SER A 409 -7.33 19.37 0.91
N SER A 410 -6.99 18.21 1.48
CA SER A 410 -6.24 18.16 2.73
C SER A 410 -4.84 17.57 2.60
N PHE A 411 -4.42 17.15 1.40
CA PHE A 411 -3.42 16.08 1.29
C PHE A 411 -2.18 16.48 0.50
N GLY A 412 -1.04 15.93 0.94
CA GLY A 412 0.23 16.11 0.26
C GLY A 412 0.15 15.49 -1.13
N ALA A 413 0.26 16.32 -2.17
CA ALA A 413 0.34 15.90 -3.56
C ALA A 413 1.80 15.85 -4.06
N SER A 414 2.73 15.61 -3.14
CA SER A 414 4.16 15.90 -3.34
C SER A 414 5.01 14.62 -3.35
N VAL A 415 6.02 14.61 -4.21
CA VAL A 415 7.09 13.61 -4.22
C VAL A 415 8.41 14.30 -3.91
N ARG A 416 9.17 13.68 -3.01
CA ARG A 416 10.46 14.16 -2.48
C ARG A 416 11.57 13.21 -2.90
N VAL A 417 12.74 13.77 -3.18
CA VAL A 417 13.93 13.00 -3.57
C VAL A 417 15.10 13.38 -2.68
N TRP A 418 15.82 12.37 -2.24
CA TRP A 418 17.01 12.46 -1.39
C TRP A 418 18.20 11.85 -2.13
N GLU A 419 19.40 12.40 -1.90
CA GLU A 419 20.63 11.77 -2.38
C GLU A 419 21.21 10.83 -1.33
N THR A 420 21.58 9.64 -1.75
CA THR A 420 22.29 8.69 -0.89
C THR A 420 23.78 8.98 -0.87
N SER A 421 24.44 8.58 0.21
CA SER A 421 25.90 8.65 0.33
C SER A 421 26.62 7.51 -0.41
N GLY A 422 25.99 6.32 -0.48
CA GLY A 422 26.58 5.07 -0.96
C GLY A 422 27.68 4.49 -0.06
N THR A 423 27.94 5.11 1.10
CA THR A 423 28.99 4.71 2.05
C THR A 423 28.48 4.84 3.47
N TYR A 424 28.58 3.74 4.22
CA TYR A 424 27.98 3.65 5.55
C TYR A 424 29.03 3.25 6.59
N THR A 425 28.99 3.92 7.73
CA THR A 425 29.90 3.69 8.85
C THR A 425 29.11 3.07 9.99
N LYS A 426 29.52 1.88 10.44
CA LYS A 426 28.98 1.29 11.67
C LYS A 426 29.19 2.22 12.86
N GLY A 427 28.15 2.43 13.66
CA GLY A 427 28.11 3.32 14.82
C GLY A 427 27.76 4.77 14.49
N LYS A 428 27.48 5.10 13.23
CA LYS A 428 26.97 6.42 12.82
C LYS A 428 25.59 6.24 12.21
N THR A 429 24.61 7.05 12.61
CA THR A 429 23.23 6.93 12.12
C THR A 429 22.78 8.10 11.26
N LYS A 430 23.73 8.92 10.81
CA LYS A 430 23.48 10.08 9.95
C LYS A 430 24.45 10.11 8.78
N ASP A 431 24.53 9.00 8.08
CA ASP A 431 25.42 8.87 6.92
C ASP A 431 24.80 8.14 5.74
N SER A 432 23.52 7.75 5.81
CA SER A 432 22.83 7.16 4.65
C SER A 432 22.49 8.17 3.57
N LEU A 433 22.04 9.36 3.99
CA LEU A 433 21.70 10.48 3.10
C LEU A 433 22.82 11.51 3.12
N LYS A 434 23.14 12.08 1.96
CA LYS A 434 24.12 13.16 1.83
C LYS A 434 23.44 14.51 1.55
N PRO A 435 24.02 15.63 2.01
CA PRO A 435 23.50 16.95 1.67
C PRO A 435 23.49 17.23 0.16
N ALA A 436 22.32 17.54 -0.40
CA ALA A 436 22.13 18.02 -1.76
C ALA A 436 22.24 19.55 -1.88
N ASN A 437 22.01 20.27 -0.76
CA ASN A 437 22.09 21.72 -0.61
C ASN A 437 21.27 22.53 -1.65
N VAL A 438 20.14 21.98 -2.09
CA VAL A 438 19.20 22.66 -3.00
C VAL A 438 18.36 23.68 -2.24
N TYR A 439 17.88 23.30 -1.05
CA TYR A 439 17.03 24.14 -0.22
C TYR A 439 17.80 24.66 0.99
N LYS A 440 17.75 25.98 1.21
CA LYS A 440 18.53 26.66 2.26
C LYS A 440 18.30 26.10 3.67
N ASN A 441 17.07 25.72 3.98
CA ASN A 441 16.67 25.33 5.32
C ASN A 441 16.62 23.80 5.51
N ASN A 442 16.69 23.01 4.42
CA ASN A 442 16.81 21.56 4.47
C ASN A 442 17.92 21.10 3.51
N PRO A 443 19.12 20.78 4.02
CA PRO A 443 20.27 20.51 3.17
C PRO A 443 20.23 19.13 2.50
N TYR A 444 19.34 18.21 2.91
CA TYR A 444 19.34 16.82 2.43
C TYR A 444 18.37 16.56 1.27
N LEU A 445 17.30 17.36 1.16
CA LEU A 445 16.37 17.26 0.04
C LEU A 445 17.02 17.74 -1.27
N ARG A 446 16.92 16.90 -2.30
CA ARG A 446 17.34 17.21 -3.67
C ARG A 446 16.22 17.86 -4.48
N SER A 447 15.00 17.38 -4.34
CA SER A 447 13.84 17.96 -5.00
C SER A 447 12.57 17.68 -4.24
N VAL A 448 11.61 18.59 -4.42
CA VAL A 448 10.20 18.42 -4.12
C VAL A 448 9.46 18.74 -5.42
N SER A 449 8.46 17.95 -5.76
CA SER A 449 7.61 18.13 -6.95
C SER A 449 6.17 17.81 -6.59
N ALA A 450 5.22 18.57 -7.12
CA ALA A 450 3.79 18.28 -6.96
C ALA A 450 3.24 17.56 -8.20
N VAL A 451 2.18 16.76 -8.02
CA VAL A 451 1.40 16.19 -9.13
C VAL A 451 0.23 17.10 -9.52
N PRO A 452 -0.13 17.19 -10.81
CA PRO A 452 -1.19 18.08 -11.29
C PRO A 452 -2.59 17.56 -10.96
N ASP A 453 -3.54 18.50 -10.94
CA ASP A 453 -4.97 18.22 -10.81
C ASP A 453 -5.68 18.33 -12.16
N GLY A 454 -6.72 17.52 -12.36
CA GLY A 454 -7.37 17.36 -13.66
C GLY A 454 -8.63 18.20 -13.83
N PRO A 455 -9.36 18.00 -14.94
CA PRO A 455 -10.58 18.75 -15.20
C PRO A 455 -11.79 18.23 -14.42
N ARG A 456 -11.66 17.10 -13.73
CA ARG A 456 -12.76 16.51 -12.97
C ARG A 456 -13.16 17.46 -11.85
N ILE A 457 -14.45 17.48 -11.55
CA ILE A 457 -15.01 18.31 -10.49
C ILE A 457 -15.76 17.41 -9.55
N GLU A 458 -15.18 17.22 -8.37
CA GLU A 458 -15.77 16.37 -7.35
C GLU A 458 -16.59 17.18 -6.33
N PRO A 459 -17.73 16.64 -5.89
CA PRO A 459 -18.48 17.23 -4.77
C PRO A 459 -17.69 17.11 -3.45
N ILE A 460 -16.80 16.11 -3.34
CA ILE A 460 -15.95 15.88 -2.17
C ILE A 460 -14.50 16.12 -2.58
N LEU A 461 -13.84 17.11 -1.99
CA LEU A 461 -12.51 17.54 -2.44
C LEU A 461 -11.38 16.50 -2.27
N ILE A 462 -11.57 15.47 -1.43
CA ILE A 462 -10.63 14.33 -1.32
C ILE A 462 -10.63 13.41 -2.54
N HIS A 463 -11.68 13.50 -3.36
CA HIS A 463 -11.87 12.66 -4.55
C HIS A 463 -11.17 13.25 -5.79
N GLU A 464 -10.63 14.45 -5.66
CA GLU A 464 -9.89 15.16 -6.72
C GLU A 464 -8.56 14.44 -6.99
N GLU A 465 -8.07 14.54 -8.22
CA GLU A 465 -7.12 13.61 -8.81
C GLU A 465 -5.77 13.52 -8.07
N ASN A 466 -5.26 14.64 -7.56
CA ASN A 466 -3.94 14.69 -6.94
C ASN A 466 -3.90 14.31 -5.45
N GLU A 467 -5.06 13.99 -4.85
CA GLU A 467 -5.19 13.88 -3.41
C GLU A 467 -4.74 12.51 -2.86
N GLY A 468 -3.81 12.56 -1.90
CA GLY A 468 -3.39 11.42 -1.08
C GLY A 468 -2.57 10.39 -1.85
N LEU A 469 -1.30 10.71 -2.14
CA LEU A 469 -0.42 9.75 -2.82
C LEU A 469 -0.12 8.56 -1.89
N MET A 470 -0.24 7.35 -2.44
CA MET A 470 -0.07 6.10 -1.72
C MET A 470 1.18 5.38 -2.16
N ALA A 471 1.08 4.76 -3.33
CA ALA A 471 2.09 3.89 -3.86
C ALA A 471 3.21 4.69 -4.52
N PHE A 472 4.42 4.16 -4.44
CA PHE A 472 5.57 4.67 -5.16
C PHE A 472 6.37 3.53 -5.78
N GLY A 473 6.78 3.66 -7.04
CA GLY A 473 7.57 2.64 -7.72
C GLY A 473 8.51 3.21 -8.77
N LEU A 474 9.64 2.54 -8.95
CA LEU A 474 10.71 2.91 -9.89
C LEU A 474 11.01 1.73 -10.81
N PRO A 475 11.48 1.97 -12.04
CA PRO A 475 12.05 0.93 -12.89
C PRO A 475 13.23 0.21 -12.22
N HIS A 476 13.35 -1.09 -12.46
CA HIS A 476 14.41 -1.95 -11.94
C HIS A 476 15.67 -1.97 -12.82
N GLN A 477 15.53 -1.57 -14.08
CA GLN A 477 16.63 -1.45 -15.02
C GLN A 477 17.09 0.00 -15.14
N SER A 478 18.34 0.16 -15.54
CA SER A 478 18.92 1.48 -15.80
C SER A 478 18.57 2.03 -17.17
N HIS A 479 18.26 1.12 -18.10
CA HIS A 479 17.95 1.38 -19.48
C HIS A 479 17.44 0.11 -20.16
N HIS A 480 16.94 0.29 -21.37
CA HIS A 480 16.83 -0.78 -22.35
C HIS A 480 17.50 -0.37 -23.66
N CYS A 481 17.75 -1.37 -24.52
CA CYS A 481 18.26 -1.15 -25.86
C CYS A 481 17.14 -1.16 -26.89
N VAL A 482 17.24 -0.33 -27.92
CA VAL A 482 16.34 -0.38 -29.08
C VAL A 482 16.41 -1.77 -29.72
N GLY A 483 15.25 -2.42 -29.85
CA GLY A 483 15.16 -3.79 -30.37
C GLY A 483 15.41 -4.90 -29.33
N GLN A 484 15.65 -4.55 -28.06
CA GLN A 484 15.79 -5.52 -26.97
C GLN A 484 14.60 -6.48 -26.91
N LYS A 485 14.88 -7.76 -26.62
CA LYS A 485 13.84 -8.78 -26.38
C LYS A 485 12.87 -8.29 -25.29
N GLY A 486 11.58 -8.34 -25.59
CA GLY A 486 10.50 -7.81 -24.72
C GLY A 486 10.12 -6.34 -25.01
N TRP A 487 11.01 -5.60 -25.69
CA TRP A 487 10.88 -4.17 -26.01
C TRP A 487 10.68 -3.92 -27.51
N ILE A 488 10.43 -4.95 -28.32
CA ILE A 488 10.07 -4.74 -29.73
C ILE A 488 8.63 -4.26 -29.81
N ASN A 489 8.47 -3.04 -30.32
CA ASN A 489 7.17 -2.37 -30.46
C ASN A 489 6.48 -2.61 -31.81
N ASN A 490 7.16 -3.25 -32.77
CA ASN A 490 6.67 -3.51 -34.13
C ASN A 490 6.17 -2.25 -34.87
N GLY A 491 6.87 -1.12 -34.69
CA GLY A 491 6.50 0.15 -35.32
C GLY A 491 5.32 0.88 -34.67
N ASP A 492 4.84 0.38 -33.53
CA ASP A 492 3.71 0.94 -32.79
C ASP A 492 4.16 1.54 -31.46
N ALA A 493 4.11 2.87 -31.33
CA ALA A 493 4.60 3.57 -30.13
C ALA A 493 3.81 3.22 -28.85
N SER A 494 2.56 2.75 -28.95
CA SER A 494 1.78 2.21 -27.83
C SER A 494 2.21 0.84 -27.32
N TYR A 495 3.09 0.14 -28.03
CA TYR A 495 3.38 -1.27 -27.76
C TYR A 495 2.14 -2.19 -27.86
N ASP A 496 1.06 -1.73 -28.49
CA ASP A 496 -0.16 -2.51 -28.64
C ASP A 496 0.03 -3.63 -29.65
N ALA A 497 0.71 -3.34 -30.76
CA ALA A 497 1.14 -4.36 -31.70
C ALA A 497 2.18 -5.33 -31.10
N ALA A 498 2.87 -4.96 -30.02
CA ALA A 498 3.92 -5.78 -29.40
C ALA A 498 3.37 -7.06 -28.75
N VAL A 499 2.12 -7.03 -28.30
CA VAL A 499 1.44 -8.18 -27.65
C VAL A 499 0.58 -8.99 -28.63
N SER A 500 0.49 -8.57 -29.90
CA SER A 500 -0.11 -9.37 -30.97
C SER A 500 0.71 -10.65 -31.25
N PRO A 501 0.15 -11.69 -31.90
CA PRO A 501 0.91 -12.88 -32.27
C PRO A 501 2.21 -12.57 -33.04
N ALA A 502 2.18 -11.58 -33.94
CA ALA A 502 3.35 -11.13 -34.68
C ALA A 502 4.37 -10.41 -33.78
N GLY A 503 3.90 -9.56 -32.87
CA GLY A 503 4.74 -8.86 -31.90
C GLY A 503 5.43 -9.81 -30.92
N VAL A 504 4.71 -10.81 -30.41
CA VAL A 504 5.26 -11.86 -29.53
C VAL A 504 6.31 -12.67 -30.28
N ALA A 505 6.05 -13.08 -31.53
CA ALA A 505 7.03 -13.78 -32.36
C ALA A 505 8.27 -12.93 -32.64
N ALA A 506 8.10 -11.63 -32.93
CA ALA A 506 9.22 -10.71 -33.15
C ALA A 506 10.07 -10.55 -31.88
N ASN A 507 9.44 -10.40 -30.72
CA ASN A 507 10.13 -10.34 -29.44
C ASN A 507 10.92 -11.62 -29.16
N ALA A 508 10.32 -12.79 -29.39
CA ALA A 508 10.98 -14.09 -29.21
C ALA A 508 12.20 -14.27 -30.14
N ALA A 509 12.17 -13.69 -31.34
CA ALA A 509 13.26 -13.76 -32.30
C ALA A 509 14.41 -12.77 -32.04
N SER A 510 14.25 -11.81 -31.11
CA SER A 510 15.30 -10.83 -30.82
C SER A 510 16.44 -11.45 -30.02
N ASN A 511 17.67 -11.18 -30.48
CA ASN A 511 18.90 -11.52 -29.77
C ASN A 511 19.53 -10.31 -29.06
N VAL A 512 18.86 -9.16 -29.04
CA VAL A 512 19.35 -7.95 -28.36
C VAL A 512 18.97 -8.02 -26.88
N ASN A 513 19.95 -7.84 -26.01
CA ASN A 513 19.79 -7.73 -24.56
C ASN A 513 20.21 -6.33 -24.08
N ALA A 514 20.08 -6.07 -22.78
CA ALA A 514 20.45 -4.78 -22.18
C ALA A 514 21.94 -4.44 -22.34
N GLN A 515 22.82 -5.43 -22.57
CA GLN A 515 24.25 -5.21 -22.82
C GLN A 515 24.54 -4.85 -24.29
N GLY A 516 23.52 -4.89 -25.16
CA GLY A 516 23.64 -4.61 -26.60
C GLY A 516 23.81 -3.12 -26.96
N CYS A 517 23.77 -2.23 -25.98
CA CYS A 517 23.94 -0.79 -26.16
C CYS A 517 24.73 -0.19 -24.98
N SER A 518 25.27 1.01 -25.20
CA SER A 518 26.01 1.77 -24.19
C SER A 518 25.40 3.14 -23.98
N GLU A 519 25.56 3.69 -22.79
CA GLU A 519 25.14 5.07 -22.48
C GLU A 519 25.68 6.05 -23.53
N GLY A 520 24.82 6.97 -23.99
CA GLY A 520 25.13 7.94 -25.04
C GLY A 520 24.95 7.46 -26.49
N SER A 521 24.73 6.15 -26.72
CA SER A 521 24.37 5.65 -28.05
C SER A 521 22.91 5.95 -28.40
N SER A 522 22.58 6.08 -29.69
CA SER A 522 21.20 6.30 -30.16
C SER A 522 20.25 5.14 -29.83
N ASN A 523 20.79 3.97 -29.52
CA ASN A 523 20.04 2.77 -29.20
C ASN A 523 19.87 2.56 -27.69
N HIS A 524 20.39 3.47 -26.85
CA HIS A 524 20.28 3.40 -25.41
C HIS A 524 19.15 4.30 -24.91
N VAL A 525 18.16 3.71 -24.25
CA VAL A 525 17.00 4.44 -23.71
C VAL A 525 17.03 4.34 -22.19
N PRO A 526 17.41 5.43 -21.48
CA PRO A 526 17.62 5.39 -20.03
C PRO A 526 16.28 5.33 -19.27
N HIS A 527 16.28 4.61 -18.16
CA HIS A 527 15.16 4.53 -17.22
C HIS A 527 15.50 5.34 -15.97
N LYS A 528 14.91 6.53 -15.87
CA LYS A 528 15.03 7.41 -14.70
C LYS A 528 13.68 7.82 -14.12
N GLY A 529 12.62 7.24 -14.66
CA GLY A 529 11.28 7.60 -14.31
C GLY A 529 10.83 7.04 -12.96
N ALA A 530 9.67 7.48 -12.53
CA ALA A 530 9.01 7.08 -11.30
C ALA A 530 7.50 7.11 -11.48
N PHE A 531 6.82 6.24 -10.75
CA PHE A 531 5.37 6.16 -10.70
C PHE A 531 4.91 6.47 -9.29
N THR A 532 3.77 7.16 -9.18
CA THR A 532 3.04 7.31 -7.91
C THR A 532 1.55 7.28 -8.19
N ALA A 533 0.73 6.86 -7.22
CA ALA A 533 -0.72 6.78 -7.41
C ALA A 533 -1.46 7.51 -6.28
N SER A 534 -2.55 8.21 -6.62
CA SER A 534 -3.45 8.81 -5.64
C SER A 534 -4.49 7.80 -5.14
N MET A 535 -4.67 7.76 -3.82
CA MET A 535 -5.62 6.86 -3.16
C MET A 535 -7.05 7.15 -3.59
N CYS A 536 -7.52 8.36 -3.23
CA CYS A 536 -8.88 8.79 -3.44
C CYS A 536 -9.02 9.67 -4.67
N GLY A 537 -7.92 10.09 -5.29
CA GLY A 537 -7.96 10.68 -6.64
C GLY A 537 -8.11 9.62 -7.74
N GLY A 538 -7.66 8.39 -7.51
CA GLY A 538 -7.78 7.30 -8.48
C GLY A 538 -6.89 7.45 -9.71
N VAL A 539 -5.77 8.16 -9.59
CA VAL A 539 -4.89 8.48 -10.72
C VAL A 539 -3.50 7.92 -10.51
N LEU A 540 -3.00 7.20 -11.52
CA LEU A 540 -1.60 6.84 -11.64
C LEU A 540 -0.86 7.97 -12.38
N PHE A 541 0.20 8.47 -11.75
CA PHE A 541 1.09 9.49 -12.27
C PHE A 541 2.44 8.90 -12.65
N TYR A 542 3.10 9.52 -13.63
CA TYR A 542 4.46 9.19 -14.04
C TYR A 542 5.32 10.43 -14.22
N SER A 543 6.56 10.36 -13.72
CA SER A 543 7.65 11.27 -14.03
C SER A 543 8.71 10.52 -14.83
N PRO A 544 9.27 11.08 -15.91
CA PRO A 544 10.29 10.39 -16.70
C PRO A 544 11.74 10.55 -16.21
N ASP A 545 12.00 11.56 -15.37
CA ASP A 545 13.31 11.75 -14.74
C ASP A 545 13.16 12.32 -13.33
N ILE A 546 13.23 11.42 -12.34
CA ILE A 546 13.17 11.78 -10.91
C ILE A 546 14.50 12.37 -10.41
N THR A 547 15.56 12.33 -11.22
CA THR A 547 16.90 12.78 -10.82
C THR A 547 17.10 14.30 -10.99
N LEU A 548 16.14 15.00 -11.61
CA LEU A 548 16.16 16.46 -11.75
C LEU A 548 16.21 17.14 -10.37
N ARG A 549 17.08 18.14 -10.22
CA ARG A 549 17.18 18.91 -8.98
C ARG A 549 16.01 19.88 -8.84
N GLY A 550 15.65 20.21 -7.61
CA GLY A 550 14.61 21.21 -7.32
C GLY A 550 14.92 22.64 -7.80
N ASP A 551 16.13 22.91 -8.26
CA ASP A 551 16.57 24.17 -8.87
C ASP A 551 16.73 24.11 -10.40
N GLU A 552 16.53 22.94 -11.03
CA GLU A 552 16.61 22.72 -12.48
C GLU A 552 15.24 22.84 -13.14
N TYR A 553 15.17 23.45 -14.33
CA TYR A 553 13.92 23.56 -15.09
C TYR A 553 13.66 22.30 -15.92
N ASN A 554 12.43 21.81 -15.89
CA ASN A 554 11.97 20.73 -16.75
C ASN A 554 11.37 21.23 -18.07
N VAL A 555 11.01 20.30 -18.95
CA VAL A 555 10.48 20.57 -20.31
C VAL A 555 9.13 21.33 -20.32
N TYR A 556 8.42 21.35 -19.20
CA TYR A 556 7.17 22.11 -19.00
C TYR A 556 7.39 23.47 -18.30
N GLY A 557 8.65 23.82 -18.01
CA GLY A 557 9.02 25.10 -17.40
C GLY A 557 8.85 25.17 -15.88
N GLY A 558 8.46 24.07 -15.22
CA GLY A 558 8.50 23.95 -13.76
C GLY A 558 9.90 23.57 -13.26
N LYS A 559 10.12 23.64 -11.95
CA LYS A 559 11.40 23.24 -11.34
C LYS A 559 11.33 21.82 -10.76
N GLY A 560 12.40 21.06 -10.91
CA GLY A 560 12.47 19.66 -10.50
C GLY A 560 11.69 18.71 -11.41
N PRO A 561 11.47 17.46 -10.95
CA PRO A 561 10.68 16.49 -11.67
C PRO A 561 9.27 17.01 -11.99
N TYR A 562 8.74 16.64 -13.15
CA TYR A 562 7.34 16.89 -13.51
C TYR A 562 6.56 15.59 -13.51
N TRP A 563 5.27 15.66 -13.22
CA TRP A 563 4.39 14.50 -13.13
C TRP A 563 3.25 14.63 -14.12
N ARG A 564 2.96 13.54 -14.82
CA ARG A 564 1.86 13.45 -15.78
C ARG A 564 0.88 12.39 -15.34
N PRO A 565 -0.44 12.66 -15.39
CA PRO A 565 -1.44 11.62 -15.21
C PRO A 565 -1.39 10.68 -16.42
N ILE A 566 -1.33 9.37 -16.17
CA ILE A 566 -1.20 8.36 -17.24
C ILE A 566 -2.37 7.38 -17.28
N TYR A 567 -3.08 7.24 -16.17
CA TYR A 567 -4.25 6.37 -16.07
C TYR A 567 -5.14 6.83 -14.93
N ASP A 568 -6.42 7.06 -15.20
CA ASP A 568 -7.42 7.53 -14.25
C ASP A 568 -8.56 6.50 -14.17
N VAL A 569 -8.81 6.00 -12.96
CA VAL A 569 -9.88 5.04 -12.66
C VAL A 569 -11.07 5.71 -11.97
N GLY A 570 -11.14 7.02 -11.91
CA GLY A 570 -12.24 7.74 -11.27
C GLY A 570 -11.99 7.99 -9.78
N PRO A 571 -12.77 8.89 -9.17
CA PRO A 571 -12.65 9.27 -7.78
C PRO A 571 -12.75 8.08 -6.84
N CYS A 572 -12.06 8.15 -5.72
CA CYS A 572 -12.18 7.26 -4.56
C CYS A 572 -12.25 5.75 -4.85
N THR A 573 -11.60 5.33 -5.91
CA THR A 573 -11.51 3.91 -6.27
C THR A 573 -10.46 3.16 -5.45
N GLY A 574 -9.69 3.86 -4.61
CA GLY A 574 -8.69 3.26 -3.73
C GLY A 574 -7.57 2.62 -4.54
N VAL A 575 -6.88 3.41 -5.35
CA VAL A 575 -5.67 2.94 -6.02
C VAL A 575 -4.60 2.76 -4.96
N SER A 576 -4.07 1.55 -4.89
CA SER A 576 -3.25 1.13 -3.77
C SER A 576 -1.84 0.71 -4.18
N TYR A 577 -1.11 0.00 -3.32
CA TYR A 577 0.30 -0.32 -3.51
C TYR A 577 0.54 -1.23 -4.73
N PHE A 578 1.14 -0.67 -5.79
CA PHE A 578 1.44 -1.36 -7.05
C PHE A 578 2.87 -1.92 -7.08
N SER A 579 3.11 -2.86 -7.98
CA SER A 579 4.45 -3.41 -8.29
C SER A 579 4.77 -3.29 -9.77
N ILE A 580 6.05 -3.18 -10.11
CA ILE A 580 6.54 -3.18 -11.50
C ILE A 580 7.26 -4.51 -11.76
N SER A 581 7.03 -5.12 -12.92
CA SER A 581 7.73 -6.35 -13.35
C SER A 581 9.24 -6.12 -13.45
N ASP A 582 10.05 -7.14 -13.23
CA ASP A 582 11.52 -7.02 -13.18
C ASP A 582 12.17 -6.58 -14.50
N ASP A 583 11.47 -6.77 -15.61
CA ASP A 583 11.89 -6.29 -16.93
C ASP A 583 11.27 -4.94 -17.33
N ASP A 584 10.61 -4.28 -16.38
CA ASP A 584 9.98 -2.95 -16.48
C ASP A 584 8.92 -2.81 -17.57
N ARG A 585 8.31 -3.91 -18.01
CA ARG A 585 7.29 -3.87 -19.05
C ARG A 585 5.88 -3.66 -18.54
N PHE A 586 5.57 -4.19 -17.36
CA PHE A 586 4.23 -4.18 -16.79
C PHE A 586 4.21 -3.64 -15.36
N LEU A 587 3.16 -2.89 -15.04
CA LEU A 587 2.82 -2.45 -13.69
C LEU A 587 1.54 -3.16 -13.25
N ILE A 588 1.55 -3.76 -12.06
CA ILE A 588 0.42 -4.46 -11.46
C ILE A 588 -0.28 -3.51 -10.49
N LEU A 589 -1.45 -2.99 -10.89
CA LEU A 589 -2.17 -1.93 -10.20
C LEU A 589 -3.42 -2.49 -9.48
N PRO A 590 -3.42 -2.59 -8.14
CA PRO A 590 -4.62 -2.95 -7.39
C PRO A 590 -5.57 -1.75 -7.27
N ILE A 591 -6.86 -2.03 -7.44
CA ILE A 591 -7.97 -1.09 -7.29
C ILE A 591 -8.90 -1.67 -6.21
N SER A 592 -8.88 -1.05 -5.03
CA SER A 592 -9.66 -1.50 -3.87
C SER A 592 -11.16 -1.36 -4.09
N GLY A 593 -11.60 -0.44 -4.95
CA GLY A 593 -13.01 -0.17 -5.20
C GLY A 593 -13.74 0.19 -3.90
N ILE A 594 -13.24 1.20 -3.18
CA ILE A 594 -13.66 1.54 -1.80
C ILE A 594 -15.17 1.80 -1.70
N GLU A 595 -15.82 2.27 -2.77
CA GLU A 595 -17.27 2.41 -2.78
C GLU A 595 -18.00 1.08 -3.01
N SER A 596 -19.25 1.04 -2.54
CA SER A 596 -20.15 -0.09 -2.72
C SER A 596 -21.50 0.39 -3.23
N PRO A 597 -22.18 -0.39 -4.09
CA PRO A 597 -23.44 0.04 -4.66
C PRO A 597 -24.57 -0.08 -3.63
N ALA A 598 -25.50 0.89 -3.65
CA ALA A 598 -26.69 0.91 -2.80
C ALA A 598 -27.57 -0.37 -2.90
N SER A 599 -27.44 -1.14 -3.99
CA SER A 599 -28.13 -2.42 -4.20
C SER A 599 -27.59 -3.57 -3.35
N ILE A 600 -26.38 -3.44 -2.82
CA ILE A 600 -25.73 -4.45 -1.96
C ILE A 600 -25.65 -3.90 -0.54
N ASP A 601 -25.08 -2.71 -0.36
CA ASP A 601 -25.03 -2.02 0.92
C ASP A 601 -26.00 -0.84 0.93
N PRO A 602 -27.06 -0.83 1.76
CA PRO A 602 -27.96 0.32 1.87
C PRO A 602 -27.26 1.64 2.26
N ALA A 603 -26.08 1.57 2.89
CA ALA A 603 -25.22 2.72 3.19
C ALA A 603 -24.20 3.04 2.07
N GLY A 604 -24.18 2.21 1.01
CA GLY A 604 -23.31 2.36 -0.15
C GLY A 604 -23.61 3.62 -0.95
N SER A 605 -22.64 4.04 -1.75
CA SER A 605 -22.71 5.26 -2.54
C SER A 605 -23.66 5.12 -3.73
N VAL A 606 -24.50 6.14 -3.92
CA VAL A 606 -25.30 6.31 -5.15
C VAL A 606 -24.42 6.59 -6.38
N ASP A 607 -23.17 6.98 -6.16
CA ASP A 607 -22.19 7.34 -7.17
C ASP A 607 -21.24 6.18 -7.53
N PHE A 608 -21.54 4.94 -7.13
CA PHE A 608 -20.69 3.75 -7.40
C PHE A 608 -20.35 3.52 -8.88
N ASP A 609 -21.25 3.92 -9.80
CA ASP A 609 -21.05 3.88 -11.25
C ASP A 609 -21.37 5.25 -11.86
N ARG A 610 -20.88 6.34 -11.23
CA ARG A 610 -21.28 7.71 -11.58
C ARG A 610 -20.80 8.10 -12.97
N ASP A 611 -19.51 7.92 -13.24
CA ASP A 611 -18.91 8.36 -14.50
C ASP A 611 -18.99 7.25 -15.54
N TYR A 612 -18.81 6.00 -15.13
CA TYR A 612 -18.94 4.85 -16.01
C TYR A 612 -19.26 3.56 -15.25
N PRO A 613 -19.78 2.53 -15.93
CA PRO A 613 -20.09 1.27 -15.28
C PRO A 613 -18.84 0.63 -14.72
N ARG A 614 -18.91 0.14 -13.48
CA ARG A 614 -17.87 -0.59 -12.74
C ARG A 614 -16.70 0.27 -12.29
N GLU A 615 -16.87 1.59 -12.27
CA GLU A 615 -15.90 2.55 -11.77
C GLU A 615 -15.28 2.10 -10.45
N HIS A 616 -16.10 1.81 -9.44
CA HIS A 616 -15.64 1.37 -8.13
C HIS A 616 -15.62 -0.16 -7.93
N SER A 617 -15.64 -0.95 -9.01
CA SER A 617 -15.50 -2.41 -8.87
C SER A 617 -14.07 -2.82 -8.49
N ARG A 618 -13.96 -3.79 -7.57
CA ARG A 618 -12.68 -4.33 -7.09
C ARG A 618 -11.96 -5.10 -8.19
N ARG A 619 -10.71 -4.74 -8.44
CA ARG A 619 -9.90 -5.32 -9.52
C ARG A 619 -8.40 -5.16 -9.34
N VAL A 620 -7.63 -5.99 -10.01
CA VAL A 620 -6.18 -5.83 -10.18
C VAL A 620 -5.89 -5.74 -11.68
N LEU A 621 -5.26 -4.66 -12.12
CA LEU A 621 -4.95 -4.40 -13.51
C LEU A 621 -3.47 -4.71 -13.80
N THR A 622 -3.18 -5.21 -14.99
CA THR A 622 -1.82 -5.26 -15.55
C THR A 622 -1.70 -4.18 -16.62
N VAL A 623 -0.86 -3.19 -16.36
CA VAL A 623 -0.70 -1.96 -17.15
C VAL A 623 0.61 -2.03 -17.93
N ASP A 624 0.59 -1.86 -19.24
CA ASP A 624 1.80 -1.81 -20.09
C ASP A 624 2.45 -0.43 -20.04
N VAL A 625 3.60 -0.34 -19.37
CA VAL A 625 4.30 0.94 -19.11
C VAL A 625 5.45 1.20 -20.08
N ARG A 626 5.72 0.29 -21.01
CA ARG A 626 6.76 0.45 -22.04
C ARG A 626 6.62 1.73 -22.87
N PRO A 627 5.40 2.19 -23.27
CA PRO A 627 5.26 3.41 -24.06
C PRO A 627 5.85 4.65 -23.35
N LEU A 628 5.76 4.69 -22.03
CA LEU A 628 6.29 5.77 -21.19
C LEU A 628 7.81 5.65 -21.04
N LEU A 629 8.31 4.47 -20.71
CA LEU A 629 9.74 4.22 -20.52
C LEU A 629 10.54 4.34 -21.82
N ALA A 630 9.92 4.06 -22.97
CA ALA A 630 10.50 4.24 -24.30
C ALA A 630 10.81 5.71 -24.63
N LYS A 631 10.25 6.68 -23.89
CA LYS A 631 10.55 8.11 -24.02
C LYS A 631 11.85 8.51 -23.31
N GLY A 632 12.47 7.61 -22.55
CA GLY A 632 13.68 7.88 -21.79
C GLY A 632 13.44 9.00 -20.77
N LYS A 633 14.31 10.03 -20.78
CA LYS A 633 14.18 11.20 -19.90
C LYS A 633 13.06 12.15 -20.27
N ALA A 634 12.55 12.08 -21.51
CA ALA A 634 11.49 12.94 -22.03
C ALA A 634 11.74 14.46 -21.80
N ASP A 635 13.00 14.90 -21.93
CA ASP A 635 13.48 16.24 -21.57
C ASP A 635 13.44 17.25 -22.73
N THR A 636 12.96 16.84 -23.90
CA THR A 636 12.80 17.71 -25.09
C THR A 636 11.36 17.79 -25.53
N GLN A 637 10.98 18.85 -26.28
CA GLN A 637 9.60 19.00 -26.77
C GLN A 637 9.11 17.82 -27.62
N ALA A 638 10.03 17.13 -28.32
CA ALA A 638 9.72 15.97 -29.14
C ALA A 638 9.54 14.67 -28.33
N THR A 639 10.15 14.59 -27.14
CA THR A 639 10.17 13.37 -26.31
C THR A 639 9.31 13.50 -25.07
N LYS A 640 8.87 14.71 -24.69
CA LYS A 640 7.99 14.93 -23.53
C LYS A 640 6.76 14.02 -23.59
N ILE A 641 6.35 13.54 -22.42
CA ILE A 641 5.20 12.67 -22.24
C ILE A 641 3.91 13.40 -22.65
N GLN A 642 3.23 12.88 -23.67
CA GLN A 642 1.97 13.45 -24.17
C GLN A 642 0.74 12.91 -23.45
N CYS A 643 0.86 11.73 -22.82
CA CYS A 643 -0.22 11.20 -22.00
C CYS A 643 -0.67 12.21 -20.93
N ASP A 644 -1.98 12.31 -20.77
CA ASP A 644 -2.64 13.34 -19.97
C ASP A 644 -4.02 12.87 -19.51
N PHE A 645 -4.66 13.68 -18.66
CA PHE A 645 -6.07 13.52 -18.30
C PHE A 645 -6.96 13.46 -19.54
N PRO A 646 -8.05 12.68 -19.50
CA PRO A 646 -9.09 12.80 -20.51
C PRO A 646 -9.64 14.24 -20.54
N ALA A 647 -10.08 14.70 -21.71
CA ALA A 647 -10.57 16.07 -21.88
C ALA A 647 -11.79 16.35 -20.99
N ALA A 648 -11.98 17.61 -20.62
CA ALA A 648 -13.19 18.05 -19.91
C ALA A 648 -14.45 17.86 -20.76
N ASP A 649 -15.58 17.59 -20.12
CA ASP A 649 -16.91 17.58 -20.73
C ASP A 649 -17.95 18.18 -19.78
N ALA A 650 -18.21 19.47 -19.94
CA ALA A 650 -19.14 20.23 -19.11
C ALA A 650 -20.60 19.76 -19.20
N SER A 651 -20.94 18.88 -20.15
CA SER A 651 -22.27 18.25 -20.22
C SER A 651 -22.43 17.07 -19.24
N ARG A 652 -21.32 16.55 -18.72
CA ARG A 652 -21.28 15.45 -17.75
C ARG A 652 -21.10 15.99 -16.34
N THR A 653 -21.68 15.29 -15.37
CA THR A 653 -21.72 15.70 -13.95
C THR A 653 -20.34 16.02 -13.39
N ALA A 654 -19.34 15.18 -13.68
CA ALA A 654 -17.98 15.33 -13.17
C ALA A 654 -17.06 16.17 -14.09
N ASN A 655 -17.59 16.84 -15.12
CA ASN A 655 -16.80 17.66 -16.06
C ASN A 655 -15.64 16.92 -16.76
N THR A 656 -15.81 15.64 -17.11
CA THR A 656 -14.75 14.83 -17.73
C THR A 656 -15.29 13.86 -18.79
N THR A 657 -14.47 13.59 -19.81
CA THR A 657 -14.69 12.53 -20.82
C THR A 657 -14.22 11.15 -20.37
N LEU A 658 -13.75 11.01 -19.12
CA LEU A 658 -13.46 9.73 -18.49
C LEU A 658 -14.65 8.78 -18.65
N GLY A 659 -14.36 7.51 -18.96
CA GLY A 659 -15.39 6.48 -19.10
C GLY A 659 -16.19 6.54 -20.41
N LEU A 660 -15.98 7.53 -21.28
CA LEU A 660 -16.52 7.51 -22.64
C LEU A 660 -15.80 6.45 -23.49
N ARG A 661 -16.41 6.03 -24.60
CA ARG A 661 -15.81 5.06 -25.51
C ARG A 661 -14.45 5.55 -26.02
N ALA A 662 -13.44 4.68 -25.90
CA ALA A 662 -12.12 4.90 -26.49
C ALA A 662 -12.22 4.99 -28.02
N ALA A 663 -11.57 5.99 -28.61
CA ALA A 663 -11.47 6.14 -30.05
C ALA A 663 -10.26 5.38 -30.62
N ARG A 664 -9.26 5.10 -29.79
CA ARG A 664 -8.02 4.42 -30.18
C ARG A 664 -8.26 2.94 -30.46
N LEU A 665 -7.95 2.52 -31.68
CA LEU A 665 -8.03 1.12 -32.11
C LEU A 665 -7.16 0.22 -31.23
N ASP A 666 -7.68 -0.98 -30.91
CA ASP A 666 -6.91 -2.05 -30.30
C ASP A 666 -6.18 -2.88 -31.36
N LYS A 667 -4.85 -2.90 -31.29
CA LYS A 667 -3.92 -3.64 -32.14
C LYS A 667 -3.32 -4.86 -31.44
N SER A 668 -3.77 -5.19 -30.22
CA SER A 668 -3.28 -6.33 -29.44
C SER A 668 -3.59 -7.71 -30.03
N GLY A 669 -4.35 -7.77 -31.12
CA GLY A 669 -4.83 -9.05 -31.67
C GLY A 669 -5.91 -9.69 -30.79
N GLY A 670 -6.63 -8.89 -30.00
CA GLY A 670 -7.75 -9.33 -29.16
C GLY A 670 -7.35 -9.75 -27.74
N VAL A 671 -6.05 -9.74 -27.40
CA VAL A 671 -5.57 -10.05 -26.05
C VAL A 671 -6.12 -9.06 -25.03
N SER A 672 -6.15 -7.76 -25.38
CA SER A 672 -6.56 -6.70 -24.47
C SER A 672 -7.77 -5.87 -24.92
N GLY A 673 -8.39 -6.21 -26.05
CA GLY A 673 -9.47 -5.42 -26.64
C GLY A 673 -10.71 -5.28 -25.79
N ARG A 674 -10.90 -6.17 -24.81
CA ARG A 674 -12.00 -6.09 -23.84
C ARG A 674 -11.70 -5.13 -22.68
N PHE A 675 -10.44 -4.80 -22.42
CA PHE A 675 -10.02 -3.98 -21.29
C PHE A 675 -9.82 -2.51 -21.63
N ASN A 676 -9.78 -2.15 -22.92
CA ASN A 676 -9.45 -0.80 -23.36
C ASN A 676 -10.60 -0.14 -24.15
N VAL A 677 -11.84 -0.47 -23.78
CA VAL A 677 -13.05 0.01 -24.46
C VAL A 677 -13.46 1.42 -24.03
N LEU A 678 -13.05 1.85 -22.83
CA LEU A 678 -13.31 3.17 -22.28
C LEU A 678 -12.04 4.02 -22.19
N LYS A 679 -12.21 5.34 -22.15
CA LYS A 679 -11.15 6.32 -21.94
C LYS A 679 -10.80 6.40 -20.46
N HIS A 680 -9.51 6.23 -20.17
CA HIS A 680 -8.91 6.45 -18.85
C HIS A 680 -7.75 7.46 -18.91
N ASN A 681 -7.53 8.06 -20.08
CA ASN A 681 -6.54 9.09 -20.39
C ASN A 681 -6.92 9.76 -21.72
N ASN A 682 -6.09 10.69 -22.21
CA ASN A 682 -6.27 11.36 -23.50
C ASN A 682 -5.95 10.50 -24.75
N GLU A 683 -5.67 9.21 -24.59
CA GLU A 683 -5.36 8.26 -25.66
C GLU A 683 -4.10 8.58 -26.49
N ALA A 684 -3.19 9.40 -25.97
CA ALA A 684 -1.91 9.71 -26.62
C ALA A 684 -1.07 8.45 -26.85
N ASP A 685 -0.11 8.53 -27.79
CA ASP A 685 0.61 7.33 -28.21
C ASP A 685 1.45 6.67 -27.12
N ASP A 686 1.93 7.48 -26.17
CA ASP A 686 2.68 7.07 -25.00
C ASP A 686 1.81 6.80 -23.77
N CYS A 687 0.49 6.87 -23.88
CA CYS A 687 -0.39 6.41 -22.81
C CYS A 687 -0.32 4.89 -22.64
N PRO A 688 -0.26 4.40 -21.39
CA PRO A 688 -0.29 2.97 -21.11
C PRO A 688 -1.63 2.35 -21.49
N ARG A 689 -1.63 1.02 -21.71
CA ARG A 689 -2.84 0.22 -21.95
C ARG A 689 -2.95 -0.94 -20.97
N ILE A 690 -4.17 -1.35 -20.68
CA ILE A 690 -4.43 -2.53 -19.85
C ILE A 690 -4.23 -3.79 -20.67
N ARG A 691 -3.52 -4.77 -20.11
CA ARG A 691 -3.19 -6.07 -20.74
C ARG A 691 -3.87 -7.24 -20.08
N GLY A 692 -4.22 -7.11 -18.81
CA GLY A 692 -4.89 -8.13 -18.04
C GLY A 692 -5.64 -7.52 -16.88
N VAL A 693 -6.64 -8.25 -16.39
CA VAL A 693 -7.41 -7.91 -15.19
C VAL A 693 -7.64 -9.17 -14.36
N ILE A 694 -7.74 -9.03 -13.03
CA ILE A 694 -8.44 -9.97 -12.12
C ILE A 694 -9.55 -9.14 -11.46
N GLY A 695 -10.77 -9.66 -11.34
CA GLY A 695 -11.90 -8.91 -10.78
C GLY A 695 -12.91 -8.47 -11.83
N GLN A 696 -13.83 -7.60 -11.41
CA GLN A 696 -14.82 -7.05 -12.32
C GLN A 696 -14.27 -5.84 -13.05
N PHE A 697 -14.48 -5.83 -14.36
CA PHE A 697 -14.05 -4.77 -15.27
C PHE A 697 -15.24 -4.39 -16.17
N GLU A 698 -15.07 -3.34 -16.94
CA GLU A 698 -16.02 -2.80 -17.90
C GLU A 698 -16.16 -3.78 -19.09
N THR A 699 -16.91 -4.87 -18.90
CA THR A 699 -17.06 -5.92 -19.92
C THR A 699 -18.30 -5.69 -20.77
N GLY A 700 -18.14 -5.08 -21.95
CA GLY A 700 -19.21 -5.03 -22.95
C GLY A 700 -18.78 -4.39 -24.27
N PRO A 701 -19.28 -4.85 -25.44
CA PRO A 701 -18.98 -4.23 -26.74
C PRO A 701 -19.49 -2.79 -26.87
N ASN A 702 -20.37 -2.35 -25.96
CA ASN A 702 -20.92 -0.99 -25.86
C ASN A 702 -20.57 -0.28 -24.53
N GLY A 703 -19.71 -0.86 -23.68
CA GLY A 703 -19.49 -0.33 -22.34
C GLY A 703 -20.68 -0.47 -21.37
N GLU A 704 -21.75 -1.19 -21.76
CA GLU A 704 -22.85 -1.52 -20.84
C GLU A 704 -22.36 -2.57 -19.83
N GLY A 705 -22.04 -2.13 -18.61
CA GLY A 705 -21.66 -3.03 -17.52
C GLY A 705 -22.82 -3.95 -17.16
N ALA A 706 -22.58 -5.26 -17.11
CA ALA A 706 -23.49 -6.19 -16.43
C ALA A 706 -23.67 -5.76 -14.97
N ILE A 707 -24.76 -6.12 -14.29
CA ILE A 707 -24.98 -5.84 -12.86
C ILE A 707 -23.77 -6.31 -12.04
N THR A 708 -23.34 -5.52 -11.04
CA THR A 708 -22.37 -5.94 -10.01
C THR A 708 -22.75 -7.30 -9.46
N SER A 709 -22.05 -8.34 -9.94
CA SER A 709 -22.26 -9.68 -9.42
C SER A 709 -21.42 -9.84 -8.17
N LEU A 710 -22.02 -10.38 -7.12
CA LEU A 710 -21.28 -10.82 -5.95
C LEU A 710 -20.41 -12.01 -6.30
N SER A 711 -19.38 -12.24 -5.48
CA SER A 711 -18.68 -13.51 -5.52
C SER A 711 -19.69 -14.67 -5.48
N SER A 712 -19.49 -15.71 -6.29
CA SER A 712 -20.36 -16.89 -6.36
C SER A 712 -20.39 -17.74 -5.08
N ASN A 713 -19.51 -17.46 -4.11
CA ASN A 713 -19.50 -18.10 -2.80
C ASN A 713 -20.06 -17.16 -1.72
N VAL A 714 -21.39 -16.97 -1.69
CA VAL A 714 -22.09 -16.15 -0.68
C VAL A 714 -22.58 -16.94 0.54
N THR A 715 -22.32 -18.25 0.59
CA THR A 715 -22.92 -19.14 1.62
C THR A 715 -22.02 -19.37 2.83
N GLN A 716 -20.76 -18.92 2.79
CA GLN A 716 -19.86 -19.01 3.94
C GLN A 716 -20.17 -17.89 4.94
N PRO A 717 -20.39 -18.20 6.23
CA PRO A 717 -20.56 -17.17 7.25
C PRO A 717 -19.21 -16.48 7.55
N GLY A 718 -19.21 -15.15 7.53
CA GLY A 718 -18.06 -14.35 7.94
C GLY A 718 -18.08 -13.99 9.43
N THR A 719 -17.14 -13.15 9.84
CA THR A 719 -17.07 -12.63 11.21
C THR A 719 -17.92 -11.37 11.34
N GLY A 720 -18.82 -11.33 12.33
CA GLY A 720 -19.69 -10.18 12.54
C GLY A 720 -18.91 -8.92 12.95
N TYR A 721 -19.32 -7.76 12.45
CA TYR A 721 -18.57 -6.51 12.61
C TYR A 721 -19.46 -5.30 12.95
N ALA A 722 -18.96 -4.33 13.72
CA ALA A 722 -19.70 -3.13 14.12
C ALA A 722 -19.27 -1.90 13.31
N ARG A 723 -20.11 -1.43 12.37
CA ARG A 723 -19.89 -0.21 11.59
C ARG A 723 -20.14 1.04 12.44
N LEU A 724 -19.23 1.34 13.37
CA LEU A 724 -19.36 2.48 14.27
C LEU A 724 -19.41 3.83 13.52
N ALA A 725 -18.84 3.90 12.31
CA ALA A 725 -18.96 5.05 11.42
C ALA A 725 -20.41 5.31 10.95
N GLU A 726 -21.18 4.24 10.73
CA GLU A 726 -22.57 4.30 10.27
C GLU A 726 -23.56 4.53 11.42
N LEU A 727 -23.09 4.60 12.66
CA LEU A 727 -23.94 4.84 13.83
C LEU A 727 -24.80 6.09 13.68
N VAL A 728 -24.23 7.21 13.22
CA VAL A 728 -24.98 8.47 13.08
C VAL A 728 -25.97 8.43 11.91
N PRO A 729 -25.59 8.02 10.68
CA PRO A 729 -26.54 7.82 9.58
C PRO A 729 -27.66 6.82 9.89
N GLU A 730 -27.32 5.66 10.43
CA GLU A 730 -28.26 4.56 10.65
C GLU A 730 -29.22 4.85 11.81
N LEU A 731 -28.77 5.57 12.85
CA LEU A 731 -29.68 6.09 13.89
C LEU A 731 -30.64 7.14 13.32
N ARG A 732 -30.19 8.02 12.42
CA ARG A 732 -31.06 9.00 11.75
C ARG A 732 -32.11 8.32 10.86
N ASN A 733 -31.72 7.22 10.21
CA ASN A 733 -32.61 6.42 9.34
C ASN A 733 -33.38 5.32 10.09
N LEU A 734 -33.23 5.20 11.41
CA LEU A 734 -33.84 4.16 12.26
C LEU A 734 -33.51 2.72 11.81
N ASN A 735 -32.36 2.50 11.18
CA ASN A 735 -31.93 1.21 10.65
C ASN A 735 -30.79 0.59 11.49
N LEU A 736 -31.14 0.12 12.69
CA LEU A 736 -30.17 -0.50 13.61
C LEU A 736 -29.45 -1.73 13.03
N GLY A 737 -30.05 -2.40 12.03
CA GLY A 737 -29.48 -3.56 11.34
C GLY A 737 -28.33 -3.22 10.38
N GLY A 738 -28.04 -1.94 10.16
CA GLY A 738 -26.87 -1.44 9.44
C GLY A 738 -25.70 -1.05 10.34
N ILE A 739 -25.87 -1.04 11.67
CA ILE A 739 -24.78 -0.72 12.60
C ILE A 739 -23.95 -1.98 12.92
N PHE A 740 -24.62 -3.12 13.06
CA PHE A 740 -23.98 -4.41 13.29
C PHE A 740 -24.20 -5.30 12.07
N LEU A 741 -23.12 -5.62 11.37
CA LEU A 741 -23.10 -6.63 10.34
C LEU A 741 -23.04 -8.00 11.02
N ASP A 742 -24.01 -8.85 10.70
CA ASP A 742 -23.96 -10.24 11.11
C ASP A 742 -23.12 -11.08 10.13
N ALA A 743 -22.84 -12.33 10.51
CA ALA A 743 -22.06 -13.28 9.72
C ALA A 743 -22.61 -13.55 8.31
N THR A 744 -23.89 -13.25 8.04
CA THR A 744 -24.49 -13.43 6.70
C THR A 744 -24.20 -12.25 5.77
N LYS A 745 -23.80 -11.10 6.33
CA LYS A 745 -23.39 -9.90 5.60
C LYS A 745 -21.88 -9.77 5.45
N THR A 746 -21.09 -10.42 6.30
CA THR A 746 -19.62 -10.42 6.20
C THR A 746 -19.06 -11.69 5.59
N GLY A 747 -19.92 -12.54 5.04
CA GLY A 747 -19.54 -13.82 4.47
C GLY A 747 -19.20 -13.78 2.99
N GLY A 748 -18.18 -14.55 2.59
CA GLY A 748 -18.03 -14.96 1.20
C GLY A 748 -16.68 -14.60 0.60
N GLU A 749 -15.92 -15.64 0.26
CA GLU A 749 -14.59 -15.52 -0.32
C GLU A 749 -14.63 -15.10 -1.79
N PRO A 750 -13.53 -14.56 -2.35
CA PRO A 750 -13.35 -14.45 -3.79
C PRO A 750 -13.61 -15.78 -4.46
N SER A 751 -14.35 -15.75 -5.58
CA SER A 751 -14.60 -16.96 -6.34
C SER A 751 -14.15 -16.78 -7.78
N GLY A 752 -13.46 -17.81 -8.28
CA GLY A 752 -13.10 -17.95 -9.68
C GLY A 752 -13.41 -19.36 -10.10
N THR A 753 -14.55 -19.60 -10.74
CA THR A 753 -14.88 -20.90 -11.35
C THR A 753 -14.55 -20.94 -12.85
N GLY A 754 -13.80 -19.97 -13.38
CA GLY A 754 -13.51 -19.84 -14.82
C GLY A 754 -12.03 -19.62 -15.12
N GLY A 755 -11.58 -20.06 -16.30
CA GLY A 755 -10.20 -19.97 -16.78
C GLY A 755 -10.00 -19.00 -17.95
N ALA A 756 -10.85 -17.99 -18.10
CA ALA A 756 -10.62 -16.93 -19.10
C ALA A 756 -9.72 -15.81 -18.50
N PRO A 757 -8.93 -15.09 -19.32
CA PRO A 757 -8.29 -13.84 -18.89
C PRO A 757 -9.33 -12.92 -18.23
N GLY A 758 -9.06 -12.41 -17.01
CA GLY A 758 -10.09 -11.71 -16.22
C GLY A 758 -10.72 -12.52 -15.09
N SER A 759 -10.47 -13.83 -14.98
CA SER A 759 -11.22 -14.68 -14.05
C SER A 759 -10.88 -14.44 -12.58
N GLY A 760 -11.93 -14.21 -11.79
CA GLY A 760 -11.89 -13.99 -10.35
C GLY A 760 -12.85 -12.86 -10.00
N ASN A 761 -13.79 -13.08 -9.09
CA ASN A 761 -14.65 -12.02 -8.58
C ASN A 761 -14.21 -11.62 -7.18
N LEU A 762 -13.77 -10.37 -7.05
CA LEU A 762 -13.19 -9.76 -5.85
C LEU A 762 -14.24 -9.00 -5.02
N ASN A 763 -15.47 -8.93 -5.52
CA ASN A 763 -16.62 -8.33 -4.85
C ASN A 763 -17.26 -9.32 -3.85
N SER A 764 -16.52 -9.70 -2.80
CA SER A 764 -17.10 -10.38 -1.63
C SER A 764 -18.10 -9.49 -0.90
N LEU A 765 -19.03 -10.07 -0.13
CA LEU A 765 -19.93 -9.27 0.69
C LEU A 765 -19.14 -8.47 1.74
N GLN A 766 -18.11 -9.07 2.35
CA GLN A 766 -17.26 -8.38 3.30
C GLN A 766 -16.61 -7.15 2.67
N ASN A 767 -15.90 -7.30 1.54
CA ASN A 767 -15.32 -6.15 0.84
C ASN A 767 -16.36 -5.07 0.50
N MET A 768 -17.59 -5.46 0.12
CA MET A 768 -18.67 -4.52 -0.17
C MET A 768 -19.18 -3.80 1.08
N TYR A 769 -19.44 -4.48 2.19
CA TYR A 769 -19.95 -3.81 3.40
C TYR A 769 -18.89 -3.10 4.23
N THR A 770 -17.62 -3.48 4.07
CA THR A 770 -16.49 -2.90 4.80
C THR A 770 -15.62 -2.03 3.91
N HIS A 771 -16.06 -1.68 2.69
CA HIS A 771 -15.31 -0.77 1.81
C HIS A 771 -13.85 -1.21 1.56
N GLY A 772 -13.63 -2.53 1.53
CA GLY A 772 -12.33 -3.18 1.35
C GLY A 772 -12.10 -3.65 -0.06
N GLY A 773 -10.89 -4.13 -0.35
CA GLY A 773 -10.58 -4.72 -1.64
C GLY A 773 -9.08 -4.93 -1.85
N PRO A 774 -8.69 -5.29 -3.09
CA PRO A 774 -7.29 -5.47 -3.46
C PRO A 774 -6.50 -4.19 -3.22
N HIS A 775 -5.46 -4.30 -2.41
CA HIS A 775 -4.82 -3.12 -1.85
C HIS A 775 -3.29 -3.18 -1.83
N PHE A 776 -2.71 -4.37 -1.73
CA PHE A 776 -1.27 -4.55 -1.78
C PHE A 776 -0.90 -5.51 -2.90
N THR A 777 0.21 -5.26 -3.60
CA THR A 777 0.79 -6.20 -4.57
C THR A 777 2.29 -6.36 -4.39
N ASN A 778 2.81 -7.56 -4.66
CA ASN A 778 4.25 -7.84 -4.69
C ASN A 778 4.57 -8.96 -5.68
N ILE A 779 5.60 -8.80 -6.52
CA ILE A 779 5.97 -9.80 -7.53
C ILE A 779 6.90 -10.87 -6.95
N ASP A 780 6.66 -12.13 -7.35
CA ASP A 780 7.52 -13.25 -6.99
C ASP A 780 8.85 -13.21 -7.75
N ARG A 781 9.89 -12.73 -7.06
CA ARG A 781 11.29 -12.74 -7.54
C ARG A 781 12.11 -13.93 -7.08
N VAL A 782 11.53 -14.75 -6.21
CA VAL A 782 12.19 -15.95 -5.70
C VAL A 782 12.01 -17.10 -6.67
N GLY A 783 10.84 -17.13 -7.32
CA GLY A 783 10.41 -18.21 -8.17
C GLY A 783 10.18 -19.49 -7.37
N TYR A 784 10.10 -20.59 -8.10
CA TYR A 784 9.96 -21.94 -7.56
C TYR A 784 11.29 -22.69 -7.69
N GLN A 785 11.43 -23.79 -6.95
CA GLN A 785 12.59 -24.65 -7.14
C GLN A 785 12.36 -25.69 -8.24
N LYS A 786 13.19 -25.65 -9.30
CA LYS A 786 13.27 -26.72 -10.31
C LYS A 786 13.82 -28.00 -9.66
N LEU A 787 13.20 -29.16 -9.92
CA LEU A 787 13.70 -30.45 -9.42
C LEU A 787 15.02 -30.82 -10.14
N PRO A 788 15.87 -31.65 -9.51
CA PRO A 788 17.17 -32.06 -10.08
C PRO A 788 17.10 -32.74 -11.46
N ASN A 789 15.96 -33.31 -11.83
CA ASN A 789 15.71 -33.94 -13.14
C ASN A 789 15.11 -32.96 -14.18
N GLY A 790 15.02 -31.67 -13.86
CA GLY A 790 14.37 -30.67 -14.71
C GLY A 790 12.84 -30.71 -14.69
N GLU A 791 12.24 -31.57 -13.86
CA GLU A 791 10.79 -31.53 -13.63
C GLU A 791 10.44 -30.50 -12.54
N GLY A 792 9.18 -30.12 -12.42
CA GLY A 792 8.75 -29.16 -11.40
C GLY A 792 8.61 -27.72 -11.90
N GLY A 793 8.57 -27.51 -13.22
CA GLY A 793 8.05 -26.28 -13.80
C GLY A 793 6.66 -25.92 -13.29
N TYR A 794 6.22 -24.71 -13.64
CA TYR A 794 4.85 -24.23 -13.51
C TYR A 794 3.83 -25.05 -14.35
N LYS A 795 3.76 -26.36 -14.14
CA LYS A 795 3.00 -27.33 -14.93
C LYS A 795 1.50 -27.01 -14.93
N ASP A 796 1.00 -26.42 -13.84
CA ASP A 796 -0.39 -26.01 -13.65
C ASP A 796 -0.68 -24.53 -14.09
N LEU A 797 0.28 -23.78 -14.66
CA LEU A 797 0.17 -22.30 -14.78
C LEU A 797 0.13 -21.69 -16.20
N ARG A 798 -0.13 -22.44 -17.29
CA ARG A 798 -0.33 -21.78 -18.61
C ARG A 798 -1.61 -20.94 -18.59
N PRO A 799 -1.61 -19.67 -19.06
CA PRO A 799 -2.85 -18.95 -19.35
C PRO A 799 -3.77 -19.70 -20.32
N SER A 800 -3.22 -20.52 -21.22
CA SER A 800 -3.97 -21.36 -22.17
C SER A 800 -4.38 -22.74 -21.64
N ALA A 801 -3.88 -23.17 -20.48
CA ALA A 801 -4.35 -24.39 -19.79
C ALA A 801 -5.39 -24.09 -18.71
N LEU A 802 -5.73 -22.83 -18.52
CA LEU A 802 -6.77 -22.38 -17.61
C LEU A 802 -8.13 -22.94 -18.05
N GLY A 803 -8.81 -23.63 -17.13
CA GLY A 803 -10.08 -24.33 -17.41
C GLY A 803 -9.92 -25.82 -17.73
N LEU A 804 -8.70 -26.34 -17.81
CA LEU A 804 -8.45 -27.78 -17.86
C LEU A 804 -8.34 -28.35 -16.44
N PRO A 805 -9.03 -29.44 -16.10
CA PRO A 805 -8.84 -30.16 -14.84
C PRO A 805 -7.37 -30.52 -14.60
N ARG A 806 -6.91 -30.46 -13.33
CA ARG A 806 -5.51 -30.70 -12.90
C ARG A 806 -4.85 -31.97 -13.50
N ASN A 807 -5.63 -33.02 -13.73
CA ASN A 807 -5.17 -34.28 -14.32
C ASN A 807 -4.94 -34.22 -15.84
N GLN A 808 -5.30 -33.13 -16.52
CA GLN A 808 -5.10 -32.93 -17.97
C GLN A 808 -3.85 -32.11 -18.31
N VAL A 809 -3.25 -31.43 -17.32
CA VAL A 809 -1.96 -30.74 -17.43
C VAL A 809 -0.80 -31.59 -16.88
N GLU A 810 -1.13 -32.62 -16.09
CA GLU A 810 -0.19 -33.62 -15.60
C GLU A 810 0.46 -34.40 -16.77
N GLY A 811 1.78 -34.24 -16.95
CA GLY A 811 2.55 -34.82 -18.06
C GLY A 811 2.87 -33.86 -19.22
N GLY A 812 2.42 -32.60 -19.17
CA GLY A 812 2.77 -31.56 -20.14
C GLY A 812 4.18 -30.96 -19.96
N ALA A 813 4.68 -30.29 -21.00
CA ALA A 813 5.96 -29.58 -20.96
C ALA A 813 5.92 -28.35 -20.02
N GLU A 814 7.05 -28.08 -19.35
CA GLU A 814 7.28 -26.89 -18.50
C GLU A 814 6.92 -25.58 -19.24
N VAL A 815 6.38 -24.63 -18.49
CA VAL A 815 5.92 -23.34 -18.99
C VAL A 815 6.96 -22.28 -18.66
N SER A 816 7.61 -21.74 -19.69
CA SER A 816 8.43 -20.54 -19.60
C SER A 816 7.57 -19.30 -19.84
N GLY A 817 7.86 -18.18 -19.14
CA GLY A 817 7.27 -16.87 -19.45
C GLY A 817 6.00 -16.50 -18.67
N VAL A 818 5.78 -17.09 -17.49
CA VAL A 818 4.72 -16.68 -16.55
C VAL A 818 5.38 -16.27 -15.24
N ASP A 819 5.04 -15.08 -14.74
CA ASP A 819 5.41 -14.61 -13.41
C ASP A 819 4.21 -14.69 -12.46
N ARG A 820 4.46 -14.70 -11.16
CA ARG A 820 3.44 -14.66 -10.11
C ARG A 820 3.53 -13.36 -9.35
N TYR A 821 2.42 -12.92 -8.79
CA TYR A 821 2.40 -11.84 -7.83
C TYR A 821 1.37 -12.13 -6.74
N LEU A 822 1.68 -11.68 -5.54
CA LEU A 822 0.80 -11.65 -4.39
C LEU A 822 -0.13 -10.43 -4.54
N PHE A 823 -1.40 -10.56 -4.18
CA PHE A 823 -2.22 -9.43 -3.81
C PHE A 823 -3.07 -9.71 -2.57
N ILE A 824 -3.33 -8.68 -1.77
CA ILE A 824 -4.05 -8.79 -0.50
C ILE A 824 -5.34 -7.96 -0.56
N GLN A 825 -6.44 -8.55 -0.10
CA GLN A 825 -7.74 -7.91 -0.03
C GLN A 825 -8.06 -7.47 1.40
N TYR A 826 -7.44 -6.37 1.80
CA TYR A 826 -7.63 -5.78 3.11
C TYR A 826 -7.22 -4.32 3.03
N PHE A 827 -8.06 -3.45 3.56
CA PHE A 827 -7.75 -2.05 3.76
C PHE A 827 -7.61 -1.79 5.28
N VAL A 828 -6.73 -0.87 5.67
CA VAL A 828 -6.40 -0.59 7.08
C VAL A 828 -7.64 -0.32 7.92
N GLU A 829 -7.75 -1.07 9.01
CA GLU A 829 -8.85 -0.96 9.95
C GLU A 829 -8.46 -0.16 11.21
N LEU A 830 -9.11 0.99 11.45
CA LEU A 830 -8.73 1.94 12.54
C LEU A 830 -9.70 1.97 13.74
N GLN A 831 -10.48 0.92 13.95
CA GLN A 831 -11.64 0.86 14.88
C GLN A 831 -11.28 1.17 16.34
N HIS A 832 -10.01 0.95 16.71
CA HIS A 832 -9.48 1.22 18.03
C HIS A 832 -9.30 2.73 18.30
N VAL A 833 -9.40 3.57 17.26
CA VAL A 833 -9.52 5.02 17.38
C VAL A 833 -11.02 5.34 17.45
N PRO A 834 -11.53 5.87 18.59
CA PRO A 834 -12.96 6.08 18.82
C PRO A 834 -13.52 7.30 18.05
N LEU A 835 -13.11 7.47 16.80
CA LEU A 835 -13.53 8.54 15.91
C LEU A 835 -14.49 8.01 14.83
N PRO A 836 -15.52 8.79 14.44
CA PRO A 836 -16.38 8.45 13.32
C PRO A 836 -15.54 8.25 12.06
N GLY A 837 -15.70 7.09 11.42
CA GLY A 837 -14.97 6.77 10.20
C GLY A 837 -13.73 5.98 10.39
N THR A 838 -13.85 4.73 10.78
CA THR A 838 -12.71 3.81 10.89
C THR A 838 -13.09 2.41 10.42
N GLY A 839 -14.20 2.31 9.64
CA GLY A 839 -14.89 1.08 9.28
C GLY A 839 -14.44 0.41 7.98
N SER A 840 -13.37 0.90 7.34
CA SER A 840 -12.76 0.19 6.23
C SER A 840 -12.01 -1.03 6.76
N ASP A 841 -12.33 -2.20 6.23
CA ASP A 841 -11.67 -3.49 6.48
C ASP A 841 -11.50 -4.17 5.11
N GLY A 842 -11.44 -5.48 5.04
CA GLY A 842 -11.69 -6.24 3.81
C GLY A 842 -12.01 -7.68 4.15
N ASP A 843 -12.13 -8.53 3.14
CA ASP A 843 -12.30 -9.98 3.33
C ASP A 843 -11.04 -10.68 3.87
N ARG A 844 -9.97 -9.92 4.12
CA ARG A 844 -8.71 -10.37 4.77
C ARG A 844 -8.05 -11.53 4.04
N THR A 845 -8.33 -11.66 2.75
CA THR A 845 -7.77 -12.72 1.92
C THR A 845 -6.43 -12.35 1.30
N VAL A 846 -5.59 -13.37 1.15
CA VAL A 846 -4.33 -13.30 0.41
C VAL A 846 -4.44 -14.17 -0.83
N CYS A 847 -4.22 -13.57 -2.00
CA CYS A 847 -4.37 -14.23 -3.29
C CYS A 847 -3.05 -14.20 -4.07
N ILE A 848 -2.91 -15.13 -5.01
CA ILE A 848 -1.83 -15.12 -6.00
C ILE A 848 -2.42 -14.87 -7.38
N GLY A 849 -1.90 -13.89 -8.10
CA GLY A 849 -2.12 -13.67 -9.53
C GLY A 849 -0.98 -14.25 -10.37
N LYS A 850 -1.28 -14.56 -11.63
CA LYS A 850 -0.31 -15.02 -12.65
C LYS A 850 -0.33 -14.07 -13.83
N VAL A 851 0.83 -13.59 -14.25
CA VAL A 851 0.96 -12.70 -15.41
C VAL A 851 1.81 -13.36 -16.50
N ASP A 852 1.31 -13.35 -17.73
CA ASP A 852 2.07 -13.74 -18.92
C ASP A 852 3.08 -12.63 -19.25
N ARG A 853 4.37 -12.96 -19.18
CA ARG A 853 5.45 -12.00 -19.46
C ARG A 853 5.48 -11.56 -20.91
N THR A 854 4.89 -12.28 -21.85
CA THR A 854 4.91 -11.91 -23.27
C THR A 854 3.80 -10.92 -23.60
N THR A 855 2.63 -11.09 -23.00
CA THR A 855 1.42 -10.34 -23.35
C THR A 855 0.91 -9.40 -22.27
N GLY A 856 1.28 -9.63 -21.00
CA GLY A 856 0.71 -8.95 -19.83
C GLY A 856 -0.68 -9.46 -19.45
N ALA A 857 -1.19 -10.53 -20.07
CA ALA A 857 -2.45 -11.14 -19.67
C ALA A 857 -2.33 -11.71 -18.25
N THR A 858 -3.32 -11.47 -17.39
CA THR A 858 -3.28 -11.91 -15.99
C THR A 858 -4.53 -12.69 -15.59
N VAL A 859 -4.39 -13.58 -14.60
CA VAL A 859 -5.47 -14.38 -13.99
C VAL A 859 -5.22 -14.70 -12.53
N LEU A 860 -6.27 -15.04 -11.78
CA LEU A 860 -6.18 -15.58 -10.42
C LEU A 860 -5.60 -17.01 -10.40
N ASP A 861 -4.69 -17.30 -9.48
CA ASP A 861 -4.23 -18.66 -9.18
C ASP A 861 -5.23 -19.40 -8.29
N THR A 862 -6.15 -20.13 -8.92
CA THR A 862 -7.15 -20.90 -8.19
C THR A 862 -6.60 -22.16 -7.50
N SER A 863 -5.31 -22.49 -7.71
CA SER A 863 -4.65 -23.60 -7.03
C SER A 863 -4.02 -23.22 -5.69
N PHE A 864 -3.87 -21.90 -5.43
CA PHE A 864 -3.50 -21.37 -4.13
C PHE A 864 -4.76 -21.31 -3.27
N THR A 865 -4.96 -22.29 -2.42
CA THR A 865 -6.22 -22.50 -1.69
C THR A 865 -6.04 -22.47 -0.19
N ASP A 866 -7.03 -21.93 0.51
CA ASP A 866 -7.15 -21.98 1.96
C ASP A 866 -7.20 -23.43 2.48
N GLU A 867 -6.43 -23.74 3.52
CA GLU A 867 -6.32 -25.10 4.06
C GLU A 867 -7.53 -25.58 4.87
N LEU A 868 -8.40 -24.67 5.30
CA LEU A 868 -9.60 -24.96 6.07
C LEU A 868 -10.84 -24.95 5.18
N LEU A 869 -10.92 -24.01 4.24
CA LEU A 869 -12.07 -23.81 3.36
C LEU A 869 -11.96 -24.56 2.02
N GLY A 870 -10.74 -24.83 1.55
CA GLY A 870 -10.48 -25.45 0.25
C GLY A 870 -10.83 -24.55 -0.94
N THR A 871 -11.03 -23.25 -0.71
CA THR A 871 -11.37 -22.24 -1.72
C THR A 871 -10.13 -21.51 -2.20
N PRO A 872 -10.12 -20.94 -3.43
CA PRO A 872 -9.06 -20.05 -3.89
C PRO A 872 -8.82 -18.86 -2.94
N CYS A 873 -7.57 -18.41 -2.88
CA CYS A 873 -7.07 -17.46 -1.88
C CYS A 873 -7.04 -18.04 -0.46
N LEU A 874 -6.16 -17.50 0.37
CA LEU A 874 -5.99 -17.87 1.77
C LEU A 874 -6.72 -16.83 2.63
N ASP A 875 -7.67 -17.28 3.44
CA ASP A 875 -8.50 -16.42 4.29
C ASP A 875 -7.99 -16.45 5.74
N PHE A 876 -7.82 -15.25 6.32
CA PHE A 876 -7.33 -15.07 7.69
C PHE A 876 -8.46 -14.79 8.70
N ASP A 877 -9.72 -14.68 8.29
CA ASP A 877 -10.83 -14.16 9.13
C ASP A 877 -12.14 -14.95 9.09
N SER A 878 -12.23 -16.07 8.37
CA SER A 878 -13.43 -16.92 8.45
C SER A 878 -13.73 -17.40 9.87
N ALA A 879 -14.99 -17.77 10.10
CA ALA A 879 -15.42 -18.48 11.29
C ALA A 879 -14.61 -19.77 11.59
N ALA A 880 -13.96 -20.35 10.58
CA ALA A 880 -13.05 -21.48 10.76
C ALA A 880 -11.76 -21.09 11.51
N ARG A 881 -11.31 -19.82 11.38
CA ARG A 881 -10.09 -19.27 12.00
C ARG A 881 -10.28 -18.92 13.47
N ASP A 882 -11.49 -18.63 13.93
CA ASP A 882 -11.80 -18.29 15.34
C ASP A 882 -11.32 -19.35 16.34
N ALA A 883 -11.56 -20.62 16.03
CA ALA A 883 -11.17 -21.75 16.87
C ALA A 883 -9.89 -22.44 16.38
N TRP A 884 -9.26 -21.91 15.33
CA TRP A 884 -8.10 -22.54 14.73
C TRP A 884 -6.85 -22.31 15.58
N TYR A 885 -6.10 -23.40 15.76
CA TYR A 885 -4.81 -23.34 16.42
C TYR A 885 -3.75 -23.05 15.36
N TRP A 886 -3.30 -21.79 15.30
CA TRP A 886 -2.27 -21.35 14.37
C TRP A 886 -0.96 -22.13 14.63
N PRO A 887 -0.29 -22.62 13.58
CA PRO A 887 0.95 -23.37 13.74
C PRO A 887 2.07 -22.48 14.30
N GLY A 888 3.03 -23.07 15.01
CA GLY A 888 4.14 -22.33 15.60
C GLY A 888 3.82 -21.84 17.02
N GLU A 889 4.16 -20.59 17.32
CA GLU A 889 4.07 -20.06 18.69
C GLU A 889 2.72 -19.37 19.00
N ARG A 890 1.97 -18.93 17.98
CA ARG A 890 0.76 -18.11 18.13
C ARG A 890 -0.36 -18.80 18.92
N GLY A 891 -0.66 -20.07 18.62
CA GLY A 891 -1.78 -20.82 19.23
C GLY A 891 -3.17 -20.35 18.80
N ALA A 892 -4.21 -20.66 19.58
CA ALA A 892 -5.60 -20.32 19.26
C ALA A 892 -5.97 -18.89 19.71
N LYS A 893 -5.69 -17.90 18.85
CA LYS A 893 -5.96 -16.48 19.08
C LYS A 893 -6.98 -15.85 18.11
N GLY A 894 -7.67 -16.67 17.31
CA GLY A 894 -8.73 -16.25 16.39
C GLY A 894 -8.23 -15.71 15.05
N GLY A 895 -9.11 -15.04 14.32
CA GLY A 895 -8.83 -14.41 13.02
C GLY A 895 -7.72 -13.36 13.06
N ALA A 896 -7.33 -12.88 11.89
CA ALA A 896 -6.14 -12.06 11.72
C ALA A 896 -6.21 -11.17 10.46
N LYS A 897 -5.34 -10.15 10.38
CA LYS A 897 -5.39 -9.08 9.36
C LYS A 897 -4.07 -9.02 8.58
N PRO A 898 -3.92 -9.78 7.49
CA PRO A 898 -2.74 -9.71 6.65
C PRO A 898 -2.81 -8.42 5.83
N HIS A 899 -1.72 -7.67 5.76
CA HIS A 899 -1.74 -6.40 5.02
C HIS A 899 -0.44 -6.07 4.28
N ALA A 900 0.60 -6.89 4.44
CA ALA A 900 1.78 -6.86 3.61
C ALA A 900 2.41 -8.25 3.47
N GLY A 901 3.18 -8.48 2.42
CA GLY A 901 3.95 -9.71 2.29
C GLY A 901 5.03 -9.73 1.21
N ILE A 902 5.93 -10.70 1.31
CA ILE A 902 6.96 -11.02 0.29
C ILE A 902 7.11 -12.50 0.06
N PHE A 903 7.54 -12.85 -1.16
CA PHE A 903 8.04 -14.18 -1.48
C PHE A 903 9.46 -14.35 -0.94
N GLU A 904 9.71 -15.52 -0.34
CA GLU A 904 11.00 -15.86 0.26
C GLU A 904 11.41 -17.32 0.13
N ARG A 905 12.71 -17.58 0.25
CA ARG A 905 13.27 -18.92 0.54
C ARG A 905 14.63 -18.84 1.22
N ASP A 906 15.05 -19.95 1.82
CA ASP A 906 16.38 -20.08 2.40
C ASP A 906 17.45 -19.75 1.36
N GLY A 907 18.36 -18.84 1.72
CA GLY A 907 19.47 -18.41 0.88
C GLY A 907 19.09 -17.55 -0.33
N ALA A 908 17.83 -17.19 -0.55
CA ALA A 908 17.51 -16.17 -1.54
C ALA A 908 18.20 -14.85 -1.17
N ASN A 909 18.90 -14.24 -2.11
CA ASN A 909 19.45 -12.91 -1.90
C ASN A 909 18.51 -11.92 -2.56
N LEU A 910 17.50 -11.47 -1.82
CA LEU A 910 16.66 -10.34 -2.22
C LEU A 910 17.25 -9.12 -1.53
N PHE A 911 17.34 -7.99 -2.23
CA PHE A 911 17.60 -6.68 -1.64
C PHE A 911 16.33 -5.87 -1.85
N GLY A 912 15.34 -6.05 -0.97
CA GLY A 912 14.08 -5.32 -1.05
C GLY A 912 13.23 -5.48 -2.32
N PRO A 913 12.08 -4.79 -2.34
CA PRO A 913 11.19 -4.67 -3.50
C PRO A 913 11.77 -3.82 -4.64
N GLY A 914 12.96 -3.23 -4.49
CA GLY A 914 13.78 -2.73 -5.58
C GLY A 914 15.08 -3.54 -5.63
N TYR A 915 15.13 -4.60 -6.42
CA TYR A 915 16.29 -5.47 -6.50
C TYR A 915 17.53 -4.72 -7.00
N PHE A 916 18.62 -4.73 -6.21
CA PHE A 916 19.93 -4.18 -6.54
C PHE A 916 20.96 -5.29 -6.78
N PRO A 917 20.99 -5.95 -7.93
CA PRO A 917 22.13 -6.78 -8.22
C PRO A 917 23.26 -5.90 -8.76
N ALA A 918 24.49 -6.21 -8.36
CA ALA A 918 25.70 -5.70 -9.01
C ALA A 918 25.82 -6.13 -10.49
N LYS A 919 24.92 -7.01 -10.97
CA LYS A 919 24.80 -7.48 -12.36
C LYS A 919 23.32 -7.54 -12.78
N PRO A 920 22.93 -7.02 -13.96
CA PRO A 920 21.55 -7.10 -14.43
C PRO A 920 20.99 -8.54 -14.35
N VAL A 921 19.74 -8.70 -13.89
CA VAL A 921 19.01 -9.96 -14.01
C VAL A 921 18.92 -10.30 -15.50
N ASN A 922 19.16 -11.55 -15.87
CA ASN A 922 18.89 -11.95 -17.24
C ASN A 922 17.37 -11.86 -17.52
N PRO A 923 16.93 -11.76 -18.78
CA PRO A 923 15.50 -11.66 -19.11
C PRO A 923 14.63 -12.80 -18.57
N ASP A 924 15.24 -13.91 -18.14
CA ASP A 924 14.58 -15.13 -17.68
C ASP A 924 14.56 -15.28 -16.15
N GLY A 925 15.05 -14.28 -15.39
CA GLY A 925 15.03 -14.29 -13.93
C GLY A 925 16.12 -15.15 -13.27
N ASP A 926 17.03 -15.75 -14.03
CA ASP A 926 18.14 -16.54 -13.48
C ASP A 926 19.36 -15.61 -13.23
N LEU A 927 19.94 -15.71 -12.03
CA LEU A 927 21.22 -15.08 -11.68
C LEU A 927 22.41 -15.74 -12.38
#